data_AF-A0A8N4L502-F1
#
_entry.id   AF-A0A8N4L502-F1
#
_cell.length_a   1.000
_cell.length_b   1.000
_cell.length_c   1.000
_cell.angle_alpha   90.00
_cell.angle_beta   90.00
_cell.angle_gamma   90.00
#
_symmetry.space_group_name_H-M   'P 1'
#
loop_
_entity.id
_entity.type
_entity.pdbx_description
1 polymer ?
#
loop_
_entity_poly.entity_id
_entity_poly.type
_entity_poly.pdbx_seq_one_letter_code
_entity_poly.pdbx_strand_id
1 'polypeptide(L)'
;MSTRLEIPHTHATTRADKVNAAQGGSTRRPGGGVARNKRTPTIKAVGSAVGAGGLLGTLGTRINRFQSVNYSALQQGDLEAGAGANSKNNNNYLSVSVSDSSSEEDLFPTRSSSASPSKRKVRRKMGRRGGYSMRDAFDEGRTNLGYSPMKIRKLRIILGTIAALVVIALLAVALTFIIKAGDDDDVTPQENDNGLHLDEVITGALSAHRFNGTWTPQSRILFRENNSIVEYDVKTKKKRVLLYDEHRQYSVFEMSADRELLLLAKNLSKYFRHSFFAQYDIYNITSGQILPLMINGVQQLLLFAQWAPVGNGLIINFERNLYYKPTAYAEAIPLTSDENIAILNGIPDWVYEEEVFSTNIATWFNPTGTHIAFIKFDDSPTPAINLPIYGEANEPRFQYPLTKFIPYPKAGTPNPRVSLYTADLARAAKGSEFLTQIPVPSSLNTENDYIISAVEWLDSERVLSVWMNRIQNLAYLQVFDGVRRLEIYNIESKTGWVNLFTPPFKNRDGSRIALVLPQLQDDQTYYRQICTLSTKTAGGAVETLTKGKFVVEGILHWDTASDVIFYMANTEQQSQVAHVYAIKAETGRTPQCLTCGLHVSGDVQQTYYEVSFSHERQMAITSDGPGIPMTVLYEWNWENDQVVLKKVIDWELNTELRAKLKLKAMPTYEIHTFPIAGNFTAKVLLQLPPNLDRSGNTKYPLLVDVYGGPDSTSVLDRWMIDWGTYLSSNQSVIYAKIDGRGSGSRGDKLLHSIYLKLGTLEITDQVDVTRQLQQKFSFIDANHTGIWGWSYGGYAAAMALANDDSQVFRCAASVAPVTDWSYYDSIYTERYMSLPKLNEAGYANSQLTTRAQRLRGKKFMLIHGTLDDNVHYQQAMILAKNLERFDILFKQISYTDEDHSLASVRPHLYHSLDRFFGDCFGNKRMMSRWNGK
;
A
#
# COMPACT_ATOMS: atom_id res chain seq x y z
N MET A 1 47.92 21.56 -43.90
CA MET A 1 47.64 23.02 -43.91
C MET A 1 46.94 23.32 -42.59
N SER A 2 47.48 24.08 -41.63
CA SER A 2 47.91 25.50 -41.67
C SER A 2 46.69 26.42 -41.72
N THR A 3 46.48 27.44 -40.87
CA THR A 3 47.24 28.07 -39.74
C THR A 3 46.21 28.89 -38.93
N ARG A 4 46.14 28.96 -37.58
CA ARG A 4 47.03 29.49 -36.52
C ARG A 4 47.11 31.04 -36.44
N LEU A 5 46.74 31.60 -35.27
CA LEU A 5 46.97 32.99 -34.76
C LEU A 5 46.18 34.13 -35.48
N GLU A 6 46.01 35.34 -34.94
CA GLU A 6 46.75 36.06 -33.87
C GLU A 6 45.91 37.10 -33.06
N ILE A 7 46.49 37.71 -32.01
CA ILE A 7 45.92 38.81 -31.18
C ILE A 7 46.98 39.92 -30.94
N PRO A 8 46.60 41.20 -30.98
CA PRO A 8 47.18 42.27 -30.12
C PRO A 8 46.09 42.88 -29.20
N HIS A 9 46.30 43.20 -27.90
CA HIS A 9 47.17 44.25 -27.28
C HIS A 9 46.72 45.70 -27.62
N THR A 10 46.72 46.74 -26.76
CA THR A 10 46.98 47.03 -25.31
C THR A 10 46.40 48.46 -25.00
N HIS A 11 46.48 49.23 -23.89
CA HIS A 11 47.09 49.29 -22.53
C HIS A 11 46.36 50.46 -21.73
N ALA A 12 46.65 50.99 -20.52
CA ALA A 12 47.48 50.70 -19.32
C ALA A 12 47.18 51.70 -18.15
N THR A 13 47.52 51.36 -16.89
CA THR A 13 47.94 52.27 -15.75
C THR A 13 46.95 53.33 -15.18
N THR A 14 47.04 53.90 -13.96
CA THR A 14 47.88 53.83 -12.69
C THR A 14 47.00 54.42 -11.55
N ARG A 15 47.01 54.06 -10.25
CA ARG A 15 48.00 53.78 -9.17
C ARG A 15 48.50 55.01 -8.36
N ALA A 16 48.30 54.97 -7.02
CA ALA A 16 49.12 55.51 -5.90
C ALA A 16 48.69 56.78 -5.07
N ASP A 17 48.75 56.59 -3.73
CA ASP A 17 49.34 57.42 -2.65
C ASP A 17 48.73 58.71 -2.00
N LYS A 18 48.31 58.54 -0.72
CA LYS A 18 48.71 59.27 0.53
C LYS A 18 48.16 60.68 0.93
N VAL A 19 48.07 60.88 2.27
CA VAL A 19 48.55 62.01 3.14
C VAL A 19 47.57 62.54 4.24
N ASN A 20 47.85 62.13 5.50
CA ASN A 20 47.90 62.83 6.82
C ASN A 20 46.85 63.83 7.43
N ALA A 21 46.77 63.74 8.78
CA ALA A 21 46.67 64.84 9.81
C ALA A 21 45.30 65.54 10.08
N ALA A 22 44.98 66.07 11.29
CA ALA A 22 45.55 66.02 12.67
C ALA A 22 44.49 66.51 13.73
N GLN A 23 44.25 65.86 14.88
CA GLN A 23 44.79 66.05 16.27
C GLN A 23 43.85 66.74 17.31
N GLY A 24 43.98 66.31 18.59
CA GLY A 24 43.39 66.87 19.83
C GLY A 24 42.19 66.08 20.40
N GLY A 25 42.03 65.77 21.71
CA GLY A 25 42.86 65.90 22.91
C GLY A 25 42.03 66.26 24.17
N SER A 26 42.29 65.84 25.43
CA SER A 26 43.22 64.82 26.01
C SER A 26 42.91 64.58 27.52
N THR A 27 43.67 63.69 28.19
CA THR A 27 43.75 63.45 29.68
C THR A 27 42.64 62.63 30.37
N ARG A 28 42.87 61.79 31.43
CA ARG A 28 44.13 61.31 32.09
C ARG A 28 43.93 59.93 32.82
N ARG A 29 45.05 59.24 33.12
CA ARG A 29 45.24 58.04 34.01
C ARG A 29 45.80 58.49 35.39
N PRO A 30 45.91 57.68 36.50
CA PRO A 30 46.46 56.28 36.64
C PRO A 30 45.71 55.38 37.70
N GLY A 31 46.15 54.17 38.14
CA GLY A 31 47.16 53.19 37.68
C GLY A 31 47.72 52.22 38.78
N GLY A 32 48.11 50.98 38.41
CA GLY A 32 49.03 50.05 39.15
C GLY A 32 48.46 49.13 40.26
N GLY A 33 49.08 47.95 40.55
CA GLY A 33 49.04 47.41 41.94
C GLY A 33 48.97 45.91 42.36
N VAL A 34 49.23 44.87 41.55
CA VAL A 34 49.79 43.53 41.96
C VAL A 34 49.32 42.75 43.25
N ALA A 35 48.89 41.48 43.06
CA ALA A 35 49.08 40.24 43.90
C ALA A 35 48.02 39.62 44.88
N ARG A 36 47.74 38.33 44.59
CA ARG A 36 47.59 37.12 45.46
C ARG A 36 46.31 36.79 46.28
N ASN A 37 46.03 35.47 46.27
CA ASN A 37 45.40 34.58 47.27
C ASN A 37 43.87 34.33 47.35
N LYS A 38 43.48 33.15 46.82
CA LYS A 38 42.83 31.98 47.49
C LYS A 38 41.39 32.05 48.09
N ARG A 39 40.67 30.97 47.74
CA ARG A 39 39.61 30.20 48.45
C ARG A 39 38.13 30.58 48.28
N THR A 40 37.43 29.61 47.68
CA THR A 40 36.15 28.98 48.10
C THR A 40 35.45 29.46 49.37
N PRO A 41 34.11 29.31 49.38
CA PRO A 41 33.51 28.34 50.30
C PRO A 41 32.74 27.21 49.60
N THR A 42 32.50 26.11 50.31
CA THR A 42 31.65 24.97 49.92
C THR A 42 31.21 24.25 51.20
N ILE A 43 30.13 23.46 51.14
CA ILE A 43 29.67 22.50 52.16
C ILE A 43 29.08 23.11 53.45
N LYS A 44 27.78 22.89 53.68
CA LYS A 44 27.32 22.05 54.80
C LYS A 44 25.96 21.40 54.54
N ALA A 45 25.83 20.15 54.96
CA ALA A 45 24.63 19.32 55.00
C ALA A 45 24.57 18.61 56.37
N VAL A 46 23.72 17.57 56.50
CA VAL A 46 23.60 16.54 57.58
C VAL A 46 22.36 16.69 58.50
N GLY A 47 21.71 15.56 58.79
CA GLY A 47 20.67 15.37 59.83
C GLY A 47 19.23 15.37 59.28
N SER A 48 18.46 14.29 59.09
CA SER A 48 18.46 12.85 59.47
C SER A 48 17.57 12.39 60.65
N ALA A 49 16.29 12.13 60.32
CA ALA A 49 15.46 10.99 60.75
C ALA A 49 14.69 10.94 62.11
N VAL A 50 13.58 10.18 62.06
CA VAL A 50 12.72 9.60 63.13
C VAL A 50 11.76 10.54 63.90
N GLY A 51 10.46 10.21 63.94
CA GLY A 51 9.45 10.83 64.83
C GLY A 51 7.98 10.64 64.38
N ALA A 52 7.29 9.63 64.88
CA ALA A 52 5.96 9.17 64.41
C ALA A 52 4.73 10.06 64.74
N GLY A 53 3.66 9.93 63.94
CA GLY A 53 2.26 9.95 64.43
C GLY A 53 1.22 10.80 63.67
N GLY A 54 0.07 10.20 63.29
CA GLY A 54 -1.23 10.93 63.34
C GLY A 54 -2.13 11.10 62.10
N LEU A 55 -2.66 10.00 61.52
CA LEU A 55 -4.03 9.85 60.96
C LEU A 55 -4.60 10.74 59.81
N LEU A 56 -5.59 10.15 59.09
CA LEU A 56 -6.48 10.70 58.04
C LEU A 56 -5.80 11.05 56.67
N GLY A 57 -6.35 10.67 55.50
CA GLY A 57 -7.52 9.83 55.21
C GLY A 57 -7.58 9.40 53.72
N THR A 58 -7.88 8.12 53.49
CA THR A 58 -7.76 7.35 52.23
C THR A 58 -8.53 7.83 50.98
N LEU A 59 -7.83 7.91 49.85
CA LEU A 59 -8.27 7.59 48.46
C LEU A 59 -6.99 7.37 47.62
N GLY A 60 -6.90 6.46 46.64
CA GLY A 60 -7.90 5.52 46.12
C GLY A 60 -7.39 4.73 44.90
N THR A 61 -6.13 4.28 44.89
CA THR A 61 -5.45 3.69 43.72
C THR A 61 -5.92 2.28 43.39
N ARG A 62 -6.60 2.10 42.25
CA ARG A 62 -6.73 0.80 41.57
C ARG A 62 -5.69 0.68 40.46
N ILE A 63 -4.88 -0.37 40.54
CA ILE A 63 -3.95 -0.77 39.48
C ILE A 63 -4.75 -1.57 38.44
N ASN A 64 -4.78 -1.11 37.19
CA ASN A 64 -5.28 -1.93 36.09
C ASN A 64 -4.25 -3.01 35.76
N ARG A 65 -4.56 -4.27 36.09
CA ARG A 65 -3.90 -5.42 35.46
C ARG A 65 -4.34 -5.47 34.00
N PHE A 66 -3.45 -5.13 33.08
CA PHE A 66 -3.61 -5.50 31.68
C PHE A 66 -3.49 -7.02 31.56
N GLN A 67 -4.58 -7.70 31.18
CA GLN A 67 -4.49 -9.02 30.58
C GLN A 67 -4.35 -8.84 29.07
N SER A 68 -3.13 -8.62 28.60
CA SER A 68 -2.81 -8.77 27.18
C SER A 68 -2.96 -10.25 26.82
N VAL A 69 -3.99 -10.58 26.03
CA VAL A 69 -4.08 -11.90 25.42
C VAL A 69 -3.01 -11.99 24.34
N ASN A 70 -2.05 -12.91 24.49
CA ASN A 70 -0.94 -13.02 23.56
C ASN A 70 -1.44 -13.57 22.22
N TYR A 71 -1.58 -12.69 21.21
CA TYR A 71 -2.20 -13.04 19.93
C TYR A 71 -1.45 -14.12 19.13
N SER A 72 -0.15 -14.32 19.37
CA SER A 72 0.58 -15.45 18.80
C SER A 72 0.03 -16.79 19.27
N ALA A 73 -0.37 -16.91 20.54
CA ALA A 73 -0.99 -18.12 21.08
C ALA A 73 -2.39 -18.38 20.51
N LEU A 74 -3.13 -17.32 20.13
CA LEU A 74 -4.40 -17.47 19.39
C LEU A 74 -4.16 -17.98 17.96
N GLN A 75 -3.18 -17.44 17.23
CA GLN A 75 -2.83 -17.95 15.89
C GLN A 75 -2.24 -19.38 15.95
N GLN A 76 -1.53 -19.76 17.03
CA GLN A 76 -1.11 -21.14 17.26
C GLN A 76 -2.30 -22.09 17.42
N GLY A 77 -3.29 -21.73 18.25
CA GLY A 77 -4.48 -22.55 18.47
C GLY A 77 -5.29 -22.83 17.19
N ASP A 78 -5.35 -21.86 16.28
CA ASP A 78 -6.06 -21.99 15.00
C ASP A 78 -5.31 -22.91 14.02
N LEU A 79 -3.98 -22.84 14.00
CA LEU A 79 -3.14 -23.74 13.20
C LEU A 79 -3.19 -25.18 13.73
N GLU A 80 -3.28 -25.39 15.05
CA GLU A 80 -3.48 -26.72 15.65
C GLU A 80 -4.89 -27.26 15.37
N ALA A 81 -5.93 -26.42 15.42
CA ALA A 81 -7.30 -26.80 15.09
C ALA A 81 -7.46 -27.30 13.64
N GLY A 82 -6.65 -26.77 12.71
CA GLY A 82 -6.61 -27.22 11.31
C GLY A 82 -5.99 -28.60 11.07
N ALA A 83 -5.34 -29.21 12.08
CA ALA A 83 -4.44 -30.36 11.89
C ALA A 83 -4.78 -31.61 12.77
N GLY A 84 -6.08 -31.89 13.01
CA GLY A 84 -6.51 -32.81 14.09
C GLY A 84 -7.46 -33.97 13.78
N ALA A 85 -7.66 -34.38 12.52
CA ALA A 85 -8.77 -35.30 12.15
C ALA A 85 -8.46 -36.82 12.12
N ASN A 86 -7.74 -37.40 13.12
CA ASN A 86 -7.70 -38.87 13.31
C ASN A 86 -7.09 -39.35 14.65
N SER A 87 -7.92 -39.75 15.63
CA SER A 87 -7.59 -40.81 16.61
C SER A 87 -8.86 -41.27 17.36
N LYS A 88 -8.77 -42.37 18.12
CA LYS A 88 -9.88 -43.01 18.84
C LYS A 88 -9.71 -42.93 20.36
N ASN A 89 -10.84 -42.95 21.07
CA ASN A 89 -11.05 -43.40 22.45
C ASN A 89 -9.92 -43.20 23.48
N ASN A 90 -10.23 -42.46 24.54
CA ASN A 90 -10.37 -43.14 25.83
C ASN A 90 -11.36 -42.44 26.76
N ASN A 91 -12.04 -43.23 27.60
CA ASN A 91 -12.83 -42.72 28.71
C ASN A 91 -11.91 -42.42 29.90
N ASN A 92 -12.22 -41.38 30.67
CA ASN A 92 -12.39 -41.57 32.12
C ASN A 92 -13.26 -40.47 32.74
N TYR A 93 -14.03 -40.86 33.75
CA TYR A 93 -14.83 -39.96 34.57
C TYR A 93 -13.97 -39.33 35.67
N LEU A 94 -14.27 -38.07 36.03
CA LEU A 94 -14.32 -37.65 37.42
C LEU A 94 -15.21 -36.40 37.55
N SER A 95 -16.25 -36.50 38.38
CA SER A 95 -17.17 -35.43 38.77
C SER A 95 -16.93 -35.03 40.24
N VAL A 96 -17.84 -34.24 40.84
CA VAL A 96 -17.85 -33.73 42.25
C VAL A 96 -17.15 -32.36 42.43
N SER A 97 -17.68 -31.35 43.13
CA SER A 97 -19.05 -30.77 43.21
C SER A 97 -19.09 -29.54 44.14
N VAL A 98 -19.89 -28.52 43.78
CA VAL A 98 -20.81 -27.73 44.64
C VAL A 98 -20.39 -27.21 46.04
N SER A 99 -20.47 -25.89 46.19
CA SER A 99 -21.04 -25.16 47.36
C SER A 99 -21.47 -23.77 46.84
N ASP A 100 -22.73 -23.32 46.79
CA ASP A 100 -23.84 -23.21 47.77
C ASP A 100 -23.59 -22.26 48.96
N SER A 101 -24.32 -21.13 48.96
CA SER A 101 -24.79 -20.36 50.12
C SER A 101 -25.94 -19.40 49.71
N SER A 102 -26.88 -19.08 50.61
CA SER A 102 -28.23 -18.57 50.26
C SER A 102 -28.91 -17.71 51.35
N SER A 103 -29.81 -16.80 50.93
CA SER A 103 -30.91 -16.11 51.67
C SER A 103 -31.53 -15.02 50.74
N GLU A 104 -32.84 -14.85 50.48
CA GLU A 104 -34.06 -14.69 51.34
C GLU A 104 -34.11 -13.33 52.08
N GLU A 105 -35.24 -12.61 52.25
CA GLU A 105 -36.65 -12.68 51.73
C GLU A 105 -36.84 -11.69 50.52
N ASP A 106 -37.92 -11.51 49.73
CA ASP A 106 -39.37 -11.84 49.67
C ASP A 106 -40.42 -10.93 50.38
N LEU A 107 -41.52 -10.59 49.67
CA LEU A 107 -42.88 -10.30 50.20
C LEU A 107 -43.94 -10.10 49.07
N PHE A 108 -45.12 -10.70 49.23
CA PHE A 108 -46.22 -10.87 48.24
C PHE A 108 -47.52 -10.09 48.65
N PRO A 109 -48.74 -10.11 48.01
CA PRO A 109 -49.37 -11.26 47.30
C PRO A 109 -50.41 -11.07 46.14
N THR A 110 -50.28 -11.95 45.14
CA THR A 110 -51.29 -12.81 44.44
C THR A 110 -52.72 -12.35 44.04
N ARG A 111 -53.09 -12.66 42.77
CA ARG A 111 -54.22 -13.52 42.31
C ARG A 111 -54.08 -13.74 40.78
N SER A 112 -54.45 -14.85 40.12
CA SER A 112 -54.94 -16.19 40.54
C SER A 112 -54.89 -17.21 39.37
N SER A 113 -54.57 -18.49 39.64
CA SER A 113 -55.00 -19.78 38.99
C SER A 113 -55.44 -19.84 37.49
N SER A 114 -55.13 -20.87 36.68
CA SER A 114 -54.36 -22.13 36.89
C SER A 114 -54.19 -22.96 35.59
N ALA A 115 -53.13 -23.80 35.53
CA ALA A 115 -52.84 -25.05 34.77
C ALA A 115 -53.67 -25.50 33.52
N SER A 116 -53.13 -26.07 32.41
CA SER A 116 -52.11 -27.13 32.10
C SER A 116 -52.78 -28.45 31.56
N PRO A 117 -52.09 -29.50 31.05
CA PRO A 117 -51.50 -29.54 29.69
C PRO A 117 -51.72 -30.83 28.84
N SER A 118 -51.20 -30.81 27.59
CA SER A 118 -50.44 -31.89 26.89
C SER A 118 -51.04 -32.82 25.79
N LYS A 119 -50.26 -32.92 24.69
CA LYS A 119 -49.92 -34.06 23.78
C LYS A 119 -50.81 -35.34 23.72
N ARG A 120 -51.33 -35.69 22.52
CA ARG A 120 -50.80 -36.78 21.63
C ARG A 120 -51.54 -36.96 20.27
N LYS A 121 -50.99 -37.83 19.40
CA LYS A 121 -51.44 -38.20 18.03
C LYS A 121 -52.47 -39.36 18.05
N VAL A 122 -53.22 -39.60 16.95
CA VAL A 122 -53.24 -40.88 16.13
C VAL A 122 -54.37 -40.98 15.06
N ARG A 123 -53.98 -40.79 13.78
CA ARG A 123 -54.17 -41.66 12.58
C ARG A 123 -55.40 -42.60 12.42
N ARG A 124 -56.25 -42.37 11.38
CA ARG A 124 -56.86 -43.33 10.39
C ARG A 124 -58.00 -42.64 9.57
N LYS A 125 -58.58 -43.18 8.48
CA LYS A 125 -58.08 -43.73 7.18
C LYS A 125 -59.32 -43.92 6.24
N MET A 126 -59.28 -43.40 5.01
CA MET A 126 -60.18 -43.62 3.83
C MET A 126 -61.54 -44.36 3.97
N GLY A 127 -62.66 -43.60 3.86
CA GLY A 127 -63.54 -43.53 2.66
C GLY A 127 -64.57 -44.64 2.31
N ARG A 128 -65.83 -44.24 2.02
CA ARG A 128 -66.76 -44.98 1.13
C ARG A 128 -67.94 -44.13 0.57
N ARG A 129 -68.54 -44.66 -0.50
CA ARG A 129 -69.54 -44.13 -1.48
C ARG A 129 -70.90 -43.60 -0.97
N GLY A 130 -71.48 -42.67 -1.75
CA GLY A 130 -72.90 -42.58 -2.16
C GLY A 130 -73.89 -41.87 -1.20
N GLY A 131 -74.98 -41.24 -1.65
CA GLY A 131 -75.44 -40.90 -3.03
C GLY A 131 -76.98 -40.74 -3.13
N TYR A 132 -77.49 -39.84 -3.98
CA TYR A 132 -78.93 -39.75 -4.38
C TYR A 132 -79.09 -39.00 -5.74
N SER A 133 -80.27 -39.05 -6.37
CA SER A 133 -80.49 -38.65 -7.77
C SER A 133 -81.94 -38.21 -8.08
N MET A 134 -82.11 -37.29 -9.05
CA MET A 134 -83.23 -37.29 -10.02
C MET A 134 -82.87 -36.49 -11.30
N ARG A 135 -83.72 -36.51 -12.34
CA ARG A 135 -83.42 -36.07 -13.72
C ARG A 135 -84.54 -35.25 -14.39
N ASP A 136 -84.11 -34.32 -15.26
CA ASP A 136 -84.58 -33.96 -16.61
C ASP A 136 -86.09 -33.80 -16.98
N ALA A 137 -86.41 -32.57 -17.45
CA ALA A 137 -87.21 -32.18 -18.64
C ALA A 137 -88.73 -32.43 -18.76
N PHE A 138 -89.49 -31.40 -19.20
CA PHE A 138 -90.26 -31.39 -20.47
C PHE A 138 -90.84 -30.00 -20.89
N ASP A 139 -90.97 -29.81 -22.21
CA ASP A 139 -91.98 -29.05 -23.00
C ASP A 139 -92.01 -27.50 -23.24
N GLU A 140 -92.81 -27.13 -24.26
CA GLU A 140 -92.88 -25.86 -25.04
C GLU A 140 -93.67 -24.68 -24.43
N GLY A 141 -93.49 -23.46 -25.00
CA GLY A 141 -94.43 -22.34 -24.84
C GLY A 141 -94.00 -20.98 -25.46
N ARG A 142 -94.81 -20.41 -26.38
CA ARG A 142 -94.60 -19.06 -26.95
C ARG A 142 -95.29 -17.95 -26.13
N THR A 143 -94.62 -16.81 -25.91
CA THR A 143 -95.26 -15.47 -25.94
C THR A 143 -94.24 -14.35 -26.21
N ASN A 144 -94.66 -13.30 -26.92
CA ASN A 144 -93.88 -12.05 -27.08
C ASN A 144 -94.13 -11.10 -25.90
N LEU A 145 -93.08 -10.41 -25.42
CA LEU A 145 -93.20 -9.23 -24.55
C LEU A 145 -92.23 -8.13 -24.99
N GLY A 146 -92.78 -6.94 -25.28
CA GLY A 146 -92.02 -5.81 -25.84
C GLY A 146 -91.14 -5.08 -24.81
N TYR A 147 -89.96 -4.64 -25.24
CA TYR A 147 -89.03 -3.90 -24.38
C TYR A 147 -89.39 -2.40 -24.29
N SER A 148 -89.57 -1.91 -23.07
CA SER A 148 -89.78 -0.48 -22.78
C SER A 148 -88.56 0.39 -23.20
N PRO A 149 -88.76 1.56 -23.84
CA PRO A 149 -87.68 2.42 -24.34
C PRO A 149 -86.60 2.80 -23.32
N MET A 150 -86.92 2.87 -22.02
CA MET A 150 -85.95 3.22 -20.97
C MET A 150 -84.83 2.18 -20.82
N LYS A 151 -85.10 0.88 -21.02
CA LYS A 151 -84.06 -0.17 -20.90
C LYS A 151 -83.04 -0.07 -22.05
N ILE A 152 -83.50 0.23 -23.27
CA ILE A 152 -82.62 0.41 -24.45
C ILE A 152 -81.69 1.61 -24.25
N ARG A 153 -82.18 2.72 -23.68
CA ARG A 153 -81.36 3.91 -23.41
C ARG A 153 -80.27 3.63 -22.36
N LYS A 154 -80.58 2.90 -21.28
CA LYS A 154 -79.56 2.46 -20.30
C LYS A 154 -78.55 1.48 -20.92
N LEU A 155 -78.99 0.51 -21.73
CA LEU A 155 -78.08 -0.43 -22.39
C LEU A 155 -77.11 0.26 -23.36
N ARG A 156 -77.59 1.27 -24.13
CA ARG A 156 -76.72 2.09 -24.99
C ARG A 156 -75.71 2.94 -24.21
N ILE A 157 -76.08 3.46 -23.04
CA ILE A 157 -75.14 4.17 -22.15
C ILE A 157 -74.06 3.22 -21.63
N ILE A 158 -74.45 2.03 -21.16
CA ILE A 158 -73.52 1.01 -20.66
C ILE A 158 -72.55 0.55 -21.76
N LEU A 159 -73.06 0.20 -22.95
CA LEU A 159 -72.23 -0.16 -24.10
C LEU A 159 -71.34 1.00 -24.57
N GLY A 160 -71.84 2.24 -24.53
CA GLY A 160 -71.05 3.44 -24.82
C GLY A 160 -69.92 3.68 -23.83
N THR A 161 -70.15 3.48 -22.53
CA THR A 161 -69.09 3.58 -21.51
C THR A 161 -68.09 2.43 -21.58
N ILE A 162 -68.53 1.20 -21.91
CA ILE A 162 -67.62 0.08 -22.15
C ILE A 162 -66.76 0.35 -23.40
N ALA A 163 -67.35 0.83 -24.49
CA ALA A 163 -66.62 1.20 -25.69
C ALA A 163 -65.62 2.34 -25.43
N ALA A 164 -66.01 3.37 -24.67
CA ALA A 164 -65.12 4.46 -24.26
C ALA A 164 -63.97 3.95 -23.38
N LEU A 165 -64.22 3.05 -22.42
CA LEU A 165 -63.18 2.44 -21.59
C LEU A 165 -62.23 1.54 -22.42
N VAL A 166 -62.75 0.81 -23.41
CA VAL A 166 -61.92 0.04 -24.35
C VAL A 166 -61.08 0.96 -25.24
N VAL A 167 -61.62 2.07 -25.72
CA VAL A 167 -60.85 3.08 -26.48
C VAL A 167 -59.80 3.75 -25.61
N ILE A 168 -60.10 4.09 -24.35
CA ILE A 168 -59.12 4.64 -23.40
C ILE A 168 -58.04 3.61 -23.07
N ALA A 169 -58.39 2.33 -22.91
CA ALA A 169 -57.42 1.25 -22.70
C ALA A 169 -56.54 1.03 -23.94
N LEU A 170 -57.11 1.05 -25.15
CA LEU A 170 -56.36 0.95 -26.40
C LEU A 170 -55.47 2.18 -26.64
N LEU A 171 -55.92 3.38 -26.27
CA LEU A 171 -55.11 4.60 -26.31
C LEU A 171 -53.99 4.59 -25.25
N ALA A 172 -54.24 4.06 -24.05
CA ALA A 172 -53.21 3.86 -23.03
C ALA A 172 -52.18 2.81 -23.48
N VAL A 173 -52.61 1.69 -24.07
CA VAL A 173 -51.73 0.68 -24.67
C VAL A 173 -50.93 1.27 -25.82
N ALA A 174 -51.57 1.97 -26.76
CA ALA A 174 -50.89 2.67 -27.85
C ALA A 174 -49.90 3.72 -27.32
N LEU A 175 -50.24 4.47 -26.27
CA LEU A 175 -49.33 5.41 -25.63
C LEU A 175 -48.16 4.70 -24.95
N THR A 176 -48.35 3.53 -24.32
CA THR A 176 -47.22 2.73 -23.82
C THR A 176 -46.36 2.12 -24.92
N PHE A 177 -46.92 1.83 -26.10
CA PHE A 177 -46.13 1.43 -27.28
C PHE A 177 -45.38 2.62 -27.91
N ILE A 178 -45.97 3.81 -27.93
CA ILE A 178 -45.32 5.04 -28.41
C ILE A 178 -44.23 5.51 -27.44
N ILE A 179 -44.46 5.41 -26.12
CA ILE A 179 -43.44 5.70 -25.11
C ILE A 179 -42.31 4.67 -25.19
N LYS A 180 -42.60 3.37 -25.37
CA LYS A 180 -41.54 2.36 -25.64
C LYS A 180 -40.76 2.66 -26.91
N ALA A 181 -41.44 2.95 -28.02
CA ALA A 181 -40.79 3.29 -29.29
C ALA A 181 -40.07 4.65 -29.26
N GLY A 182 -40.21 5.44 -28.19
CA GLY A 182 -39.42 6.64 -27.90
C GLY A 182 -38.30 6.43 -26.86
N ASP A 183 -38.20 5.23 -26.27
CA ASP A 183 -37.11 4.80 -25.37
C ASP A 183 -36.04 3.97 -26.13
N ASP A 184 -36.31 3.57 -27.39
CA ASP A 184 -35.44 2.70 -28.21
C ASP A 184 -34.24 3.45 -28.86
N ASP A 185 -34.07 4.75 -28.62
CA ASP A 185 -32.83 5.49 -28.92
C ASP A 185 -31.68 5.17 -27.93
N ASP A 186 -31.95 4.38 -26.88
CA ASP A 186 -30.95 3.88 -25.93
C ASP A 186 -30.10 2.77 -26.55
N VAL A 187 -29.16 3.15 -27.42
CA VAL A 187 -28.25 2.26 -28.15
C VAL A 187 -27.27 1.56 -27.18
N THR A 188 -27.75 0.52 -26.51
CA THR A 188 -26.89 -0.43 -25.78
C THR A 188 -25.92 -1.07 -26.78
N PRO A 189 -24.59 -0.89 -26.65
CA PRO A 189 -23.65 -1.45 -27.61
C PRO A 189 -23.78 -2.98 -27.70
N GLN A 190 -23.63 -3.52 -28.93
CA GLN A 190 -23.75 -4.96 -29.16
C GLN A 190 -22.80 -5.76 -28.26
N GLU A 191 -23.29 -6.91 -27.79
CA GLU A 191 -22.49 -7.86 -27.03
C GLU A 191 -21.37 -8.43 -27.93
N ASN A 192 -20.17 -7.86 -27.77
CA ASN A 192 -18.94 -8.49 -28.21
C ASN A 192 -18.79 -9.81 -27.44
N ASP A 193 -19.15 -10.91 -28.10
CA ASP A 193 -18.99 -12.31 -27.64
C ASP A 193 -17.51 -12.65 -27.33
N ASN A 194 -16.58 -11.81 -27.80
CA ASN A 194 -15.15 -11.83 -27.54
C ASN A 194 -14.66 -10.76 -26.54
N GLY A 195 -15.53 -10.08 -25.80
CA GLY A 195 -15.11 -9.15 -24.74
C GLY A 195 -14.42 -9.85 -23.56
N LEU A 196 -13.62 -9.13 -22.79
CA LEU A 196 -13.14 -9.64 -21.49
C LEU A 196 -14.32 -9.77 -20.53
N HIS A 197 -14.36 -10.83 -19.72
CA HIS A 197 -15.33 -10.97 -18.64
C HIS A 197 -14.69 -10.67 -17.27
N LEU A 198 -15.53 -10.38 -16.27
CA LEU A 198 -15.05 -9.92 -14.97
C LEU A 198 -14.35 -11.03 -14.18
N ASP A 199 -14.83 -12.27 -14.31
CA ASP A 199 -14.20 -13.48 -13.78
C ASP A 199 -12.76 -13.65 -14.29
N GLU A 200 -12.53 -13.51 -15.59
CA GLU A 200 -11.18 -13.60 -16.19
C GLU A 200 -10.18 -12.59 -15.60
N VAL A 201 -10.68 -11.43 -15.16
CA VAL A 201 -9.89 -10.37 -14.51
C VAL A 201 -9.69 -10.67 -13.03
N ILE A 202 -10.74 -10.92 -12.25
CA ILE A 202 -10.65 -11.09 -10.79
C ILE A 202 -9.93 -12.37 -10.37
N THR A 203 -9.95 -13.43 -11.19
CA THR A 203 -9.16 -14.66 -10.94
C THR A 203 -7.74 -14.59 -11.50
N GLY A 204 -7.36 -13.49 -12.17
CA GLY A 204 -6.05 -13.35 -12.82
C GLY A 204 -5.82 -14.30 -14.01
N ALA A 205 -6.88 -14.82 -14.66
CA ALA A 205 -6.74 -15.77 -15.77
C ALA A 205 -6.03 -15.17 -17.00
N LEU A 206 -5.99 -13.83 -17.07
CA LEU A 206 -5.31 -13.02 -18.08
C LEU A 206 -4.11 -12.21 -17.52
N SER A 207 -3.58 -12.58 -16.33
CA SER A 207 -2.37 -11.97 -15.79
C SER A 207 -1.12 -12.34 -16.59
N ALA A 208 -0.18 -11.39 -16.75
CA ALA A 208 1.13 -11.66 -17.33
C ALA A 208 2.12 -12.18 -16.28
N HIS A 209 2.79 -13.27 -16.62
CA HIS A 209 3.96 -13.76 -15.92
C HIS A 209 5.16 -12.83 -16.15
N ARG A 210 6.04 -12.75 -15.15
CA ARG A 210 7.21 -11.86 -15.06
C ARG A 210 8.37 -12.66 -14.48
N PHE A 211 9.53 -12.02 -14.27
CA PHE A 211 10.63 -12.65 -13.55
C PHE A 211 10.18 -13.10 -12.15
N ASN A 212 10.30 -14.41 -11.88
CA ASN A 212 9.75 -15.09 -10.71
C ASN A 212 10.83 -15.85 -9.92
N GLY A 213 12.09 -15.47 -10.09
CA GLY A 213 13.24 -16.12 -9.45
C GLY A 213 14.09 -15.15 -8.66
N THR A 214 14.82 -15.70 -7.70
CA THR A 214 15.77 -14.97 -6.85
C THR A 214 17.19 -15.28 -7.30
N TRP A 215 18.02 -14.24 -7.43
CA TRP A 215 19.44 -14.43 -7.75
C TRP A 215 20.22 -15.00 -6.58
N THR A 216 21.24 -15.78 -6.90
CA THR A 216 22.14 -16.44 -5.94
C THR A 216 23.59 -15.93 -6.12
N PRO A 217 24.49 -16.14 -5.14
CA PRO A 217 25.83 -15.54 -5.16
C PRO A 217 26.79 -15.90 -6.32
N GLN A 218 26.43 -16.81 -7.25
CA GLN A 218 27.17 -17.03 -8.52
C GLN A 218 26.25 -16.95 -9.76
N SER A 219 25.26 -16.06 -9.71
CA SER A 219 24.34 -15.77 -10.82
C SER A 219 23.56 -16.98 -11.33
N ARG A 220 23.14 -17.85 -10.41
CA ARG A 220 22.07 -18.82 -10.64
C ARG A 220 20.75 -18.24 -10.17
N ILE A 221 19.65 -18.74 -10.73
CA ILE A 221 18.29 -18.30 -10.41
C ILE A 221 17.58 -19.42 -9.66
N LEU A 222 17.14 -19.13 -8.44
CA LEU A 222 16.33 -20.03 -7.61
C LEU A 222 14.85 -19.65 -7.77
N PHE A 223 14.02 -20.58 -8.24
CA PHE A 223 12.62 -20.31 -8.58
C PHE A 223 11.74 -21.55 -8.41
N ARG A 224 10.42 -21.38 -8.55
CA ARG A 224 9.45 -22.48 -8.46
C ARG A 224 8.93 -22.88 -9.85
N GLU A 225 8.99 -24.17 -10.14
CA GLU A 225 8.51 -24.78 -11.39
C GLU A 225 7.86 -26.13 -11.08
N ASN A 226 6.62 -26.36 -11.52
CA ASN A 226 5.89 -27.62 -11.33
C ASN A 226 5.97 -28.19 -9.89
N ASN A 227 5.60 -27.34 -8.91
CA ASN A 227 5.68 -27.62 -7.46
C ASN A 227 7.09 -27.93 -6.92
N SER A 228 8.14 -27.84 -7.73
CA SER A 228 9.53 -28.09 -7.33
C SER A 228 10.27 -26.77 -7.12
N ILE A 229 11.23 -26.77 -6.19
CA ILE A 229 12.23 -25.70 -6.06
C ILE A 229 13.38 -26.03 -7.01
N VAL A 230 13.64 -25.15 -7.97
CA VAL A 230 14.58 -25.36 -9.08
C VAL A 230 15.64 -24.27 -9.10
N GLU A 231 16.88 -24.69 -9.28
CA GLU A 231 18.03 -23.84 -9.54
C GLU A 231 18.33 -23.87 -11.05
N TYR A 232 18.40 -22.71 -11.70
CA TYR A 232 18.89 -22.57 -13.08
C TYR A 232 20.26 -21.89 -13.10
N ASP A 233 21.27 -22.61 -13.59
CA ASP A 233 22.63 -22.12 -13.77
C ASP A 233 22.73 -21.41 -15.14
N VAL A 234 22.80 -20.07 -15.12
CA VAL A 234 22.72 -19.22 -16.32
C VAL A 234 23.91 -19.43 -17.28
N LYS A 235 25.07 -19.83 -16.74
CA LYS A 235 26.32 -20.04 -17.51
C LYS A 235 26.29 -21.36 -18.29
N THR A 236 25.84 -22.43 -17.65
CA THR A 236 25.73 -23.78 -18.27
C THR A 236 24.38 -24.02 -18.95
N LYS A 237 23.40 -23.14 -18.70
CA LYS A 237 22.00 -23.24 -19.14
C LYS A 237 21.28 -24.52 -18.69
N LYS A 238 21.65 -25.04 -17.52
CA LYS A 238 21.08 -26.26 -16.92
C LYS A 238 20.17 -25.93 -15.75
N LYS A 239 19.04 -26.63 -15.67
CA LYS A 239 18.17 -26.70 -14.49
C LYS A 239 18.59 -27.86 -13.59
N ARG A 240 18.53 -27.66 -12.27
CA ARG A 240 18.66 -28.68 -11.23
C ARG A 240 17.48 -28.54 -10.28
N VAL A 241 16.67 -29.58 -10.14
CA VAL A 241 15.69 -29.64 -9.04
C VAL A 241 16.48 -29.76 -7.73
N LEU A 242 16.23 -28.86 -6.78
CA LEU A 242 16.80 -28.95 -5.43
C LEU A 242 15.88 -29.74 -4.51
N LEU A 243 14.57 -29.49 -4.57
CA LEU A 243 13.55 -30.14 -3.74
C LEU A 243 12.25 -30.32 -4.53
N TYR A 244 11.64 -31.50 -4.41
CA TYR A 244 10.27 -31.77 -4.87
C TYR A 244 9.31 -31.47 -3.70
N ASP A 245 8.49 -30.42 -3.83
CA ASP A 245 7.49 -30.04 -2.82
C ASP A 245 6.07 -30.30 -3.38
N GLU A 246 5.75 -31.58 -3.60
CA GLU A 246 4.51 -32.01 -4.29
C GLU A 246 3.25 -31.39 -3.69
N HIS A 247 3.22 -31.23 -2.36
CA HIS A 247 2.13 -30.64 -1.59
C HIS A 247 2.15 -29.10 -1.51
N ARG A 248 3.17 -28.42 -2.04
CA ARG A 248 3.40 -26.97 -1.93
C ARG A 248 3.43 -26.46 -0.48
N GLN A 249 3.99 -27.24 0.45
CA GLN A 249 3.98 -26.94 1.88
C GLN A 249 4.82 -25.71 2.24
N TYR A 250 5.81 -25.37 1.41
CA TYR A 250 6.70 -24.23 1.61
C TYR A 250 6.27 -23.04 0.75
N SER A 251 6.17 -21.85 1.34
CA SER A 251 5.80 -20.62 0.63
C SER A 251 7.01 -19.74 0.28
N VAL A 252 8.03 -19.72 1.14
CA VAL A 252 9.27 -18.95 0.96
C VAL A 252 10.47 -19.89 1.08
N PHE A 253 11.51 -19.68 0.27
CA PHE A 253 12.73 -20.46 0.28
C PHE A 253 13.95 -19.57 0.00
N GLU A 254 15.03 -19.74 0.77
CA GLU A 254 16.26 -18.95 0.67
C GLU A 254 17.50 -19.85 0.85
N MET A 255 18.53 -19.69 0.02
CA MET A 255 19.73 -20.52 0.05
C MET A 255 20.84 -19.89 0.90
N SER A 256 21.52 -20.70 1.72
CA SER A 256 22.68 -20.25 2.51
C SER A 256 23.83 -19.76 1.63
N ALA A 257 24.69 -18.89 2.18
CA ALA A 257 25.79 -18.29 1.42
C ALA A 257 26.86 -19.31 0.99
N ASP A 258 27.05 -20.40 1.75
CA ASP A 258 27.87 -21.55 1.33
C ASP A 258 27.21 -22.41 0.22
N ARG A 259 25.87 -22.36 0.13
CA ARG A 259 24.97 -23.13 -0.75
C ARG A 259 24.84 -24.61 -0.41
N GLU A 260 25.08 -24.99 0.84
CA GLU A 260 24.81 -26.34 1.33
C GLU A 260 23.35 -26.52 1.76
N LEU A 261 22.67 -25.44 2.15
CA LEU A 261 21.35 -25.48 2.80
C LEU A 261 20.31 -24.57 2.10
N LEU A 262 19.04 -24.96 2.17
CA LEU A 262 17.89 -24.07 2.01
C LEU A 262 17.19 -23.86 3.35
N LEU A 263 16.82 -22.61 3.63
CA LEU A 263 15.84 -22.22 4.65
C LEU A 263 14.46 -22.25 3.98
N LEU A 264 13.49 -22.96 4.57
CA LEU A 264 12.19 -23.22 3.97
C LEU A 264 11.08 -22.82 4.96
N ALA A 265 10.21 -21.87 4.60
CA ALA A 265 9.12 -21.40 5.46
C ALA A 265 7.78 -22.07 5.10
N LYS A 266 7.12 -22.66 6.10
CA LYS A 266 5.80 -23.31 6.03
C LYS A 266 4.84 -22.72 7.08
N ASN A 267 3.55 -23.03 6.96
CA ASN A 267 2.51 -22.61 7.91
C ASN A 267 2.51 -21.08 8.15
N LEU A 268 2.55 -20.31 7.05
CA LEU A 268 2.58 -18.85 7.09
C LEU A 268 1.24 -18.28 7.56
N SER A 269 1.29 -17.44 8.59
CA SER A 269 0.17 -16.63 9.09
C SER A 269 0.51 -15.15 8.96
N LYS A 270 -0.29 -14.40 8.18
CA LYS A 270 -0.09 -12.95 7.97
C LYS A 270 -0.28 -12.18 9.28
N TYR A 271 0.51 -11.12 9.49
CA TYR A 271 0.41 -10.24 10.65
C TYR A 271 0.03 -8.80 10.25
N PHE A 272 0.88 -8.15 9.43
CA PHE A 272 0.61 -6.89 8.73
C PHE A 272 0.90 -7.04 7.22
N ARG A 273 1.36 -6.00 6.51
CA ARG A 273 1.54 -6.00 5.03
C ARG A 273 2.64 -6.94 4.55
N HIS A 274 3.77 -6.93 5.25
CA HIS A 274 4.99 -7.69 4.95
C HIS A 274 5.30 -8.74 6.02
N SER A 275 4.90 -8.51 7.27
CA SER A 275 5.14 -9.44 8.38
C SER A 275 4.19 -10.64 8.38
N PHE A 276 4.77 -11.78 8.74
CA PHE A 276 4.09 -13.04 8.94
C PHE A 276 4.80 -13.85 10.03
N PHE A 277 4.07 -14.73 10.69
CA PHE A 277 4.65 -15.83 11.45
C PHE A 277 4.82 -17.04 10.53
N ALA A 278 5.91 -17.79 10.66
CA ALA A 278 6.09 -19.07 9.96
C ALA A 278 6.86 -20.08 10.82
N GLN A 279 6.63 -21.37 10.56
CA GLN A 279 7.56 -22.41 10.97
C GLN A 279 8.62 -22.56 9.87
N TYR A 280 9.87 -22.81 10.28
CA TYR A 280 10.99 -22.93 9.35
C TYR A 280 11.62 -24.32 9.44
N ASP A 281 11.94 -24.92 8.30
CA ASP A 281 12.78 -26.10 8.17
C ASP A 281 14.09 -25.74 7.45
N ILE A 282 15.15 -26.50 7.73
CA ILE A 282 16.45 -26.45 7.08
C ILE A 282 16.61 -27.71 6.23
N TYR A 283 16.78 -27.54 4.93
CA TYR A 283 17.03 -28.63 3.98
C TYR A 283 18.49 -28.65 3.54
N ASN A 284 19.19 -29.77 3.77
CA ASN A 284 20.55 -29.97 3.31
C ASN A 284 20.55 -30.55 1.88
N ILE A 285 21.03 -29.75 0.92
CA ILE A 285 20.96 -30.03 -0.53
C ILE A 285 21.81 -31.24 -0.93
N THR A 286 22.84 -31.58 -0.16
CA THR A 286 23.78 -32.68 -0.47
C THR A 286 23.31 -34.04 0.07
N SER A 287 22.68 -34.06 1.25
CA SER A 287 22.20 -35.30 1.90
C SER A 287 20.71 -35.58 1.65
N GLY A 288 19.95 -34.59 1.18
CA GLY A 288 18.50 -34.69 1.03
C GLY A 288 17.73 -34.61 2.36
N GLN A 289 18.41 -34.33 3.48
CA GLN A 289 17.78 -34.29 4.81
C GLN A 289 17.07 -32.96 5.07
N ILE A 290 15.83 -33.02 5.56
CA ILE A 290 15.09 -31.88 6.12
C ILE A 290 15.10 -32.00 7.65
N LEU A 291 15.41 -30.90 8.35
CA LEU A 291 15.37 -30.80 9.81
C LEU A 291 14.64 -29.52 10.24
N PRO A 292 13.78 -29.54 11.28
CA PRO A 292 13.10 -28.35 11.75
C PRO A 292 14.09 -27.35 12.39
N LEU A 293 13.87 -26.04 12.17
CA LEU A 293 14.63 -24.99 12.81
C LEU A 293 14.17 -24.82 14.27
N MET A 294 14.90 -25.43 15.20
CA MET A 294 14.58 -25.42 16.63
C MET A 294 15.11 -24.17 17.35
N ILE A 295 14.29 -23.66 18.27
CA ILE A 295 14.68 -22.76 19.38
C ILE A 295 14.19 -23.39 20.69
N ASN A 296 15.06 -23.42 21.71
CA ASN A 296 14.79 -24.05 23.02
C ASN A 296 14.32 -25.52 22.89
N GLY A 297 14.84 -26.26 21.90
CA GLY A 297 14.49 -27.65 21.63
C GLY A 297 13.16 -27.89 20.90
N VAL A 298 12.42 -26.84 20.52
CA VAL A 298 11.07 -26.92 19.93
C VAL A 298 10.99 -26.14 18.61
N GLN A 299 10.16 -26.60 17.66
CA GLN A 299 9.90 -25.86 16.41
C GLN A 299 8.88 -24.76 16.67
N GLN A 300 9.36 -23.51 16.72
CA GLN A 300 8.55 -22.34 17.03
C GLN A 300 7.91 -21.71 15.77
N LEU A 301 6.89 -20.88 15.97
CA LEU A 301 6.53 -19.84 15.02
C LEU A 301 7.50 -18.66 15.20
N LEU A 302 8.13 -18.24 14.10
CA LEU A 302 9.15 -17.20 14.06
C LEU A 302 8.65 -16.02 13.21
N LEU A 303 9.02 -14.80 13.58
CA LEU A 303 8.64 -13.57 12.86
C LEU A 303 9.56 -13.29 11.66
N PHE A 304 10.79 -13.79 11.72
CA PHE A 304 11.63 -14.11 10.57
C PHE A 304 12.74 -15.09 10.97
N ALA A 305 13.35 -15.72 9.97
CA ALA A 305 14.72 -16.23 10.03
C ALA A 305 15.47 -15.71 8.78
N GLN A 306 16.72 -15.27 8.94
CA GLN A 306 17.54 -14.63 7.91
C GLN A 306 18.96 -15.22 7.92
N TRP A 307 19.49 -15.60 6.75
CA TRP A 307 20.88 -16.08 6.62
C TRP A 307 21.90 -14.96 6.86
N ALA A 308 23.02 -15.32 7.47
CA ALA A 308 24.23 -14.51 7.45
C ALA A 308 24.83 -14.47 6.01
N PRO A 309 25.47 -13.37 5.60
CA PRO A 309 26.03 -13.23 4.24
C PRO A 309 27.25 -14.12 3.97
N VAL A 310 27.70 -14.91 4.95
CA VAL A 310 28.76 -15.91 4.82
C VAL A 310 28.39 -17.21 5.56
N GLY A 311 28.73 -18.36 4.98
CA GLY A 311 28.44 -19.68 5.55
C GLY A 311 26.93 -19.97 5.66
N ASN A 312 26.54 -20.50 6.82
CA ASN A 312 25.16 -20.83 7.18
C ASN A 312 24.77 -20.39 8.61
N GLY A 313 25.35 -19.29 9.10
CA GLY A 313 24.85 -18.65 10.33
C GLY A 313 23.45 -18.07 10.11
N LEU A 314 22.63 -18.00 11.18
CA LEU A 314 21.27 -17.44 11.14
C LEU A 314 21.10 -16.35 12.20
N ILE A 315 20.32 -15.32 11.87
CA ILE A 315 19.63 -14.47 12.84
C ILE A 315 18.13 -14.74 12.76
N ILE A 316 17.48 -14.84 13.91
CA ILE A 316 16.07 -15.25 14.05
C ILE A 316 15.37 -14.27 14.99
N ASN A 317 14.13 -13.89 14.68
CA ASN A 317 13.25 -13.23 15.64
C ASN A 317 12.22 -14.21 16.22
N PHE A 318 12.26 -14.39 17.53
CA PHE A 318 11.30 -15.16 18.32
C PHE A 318 10.83 -14.30 19.50
N GLU A 319 9.51 -14.20 19.69
CA GLU A 319 8.89 -13.37 20.74
C GLU A 319 9.48 -11.95 20.86
N ARG A 320 9.56 -11.23 19.72
CA ARG A 320 10.13 -9.86 19.58
C ARG A 320 11.62 -9.74 19.93
N ASN A 321 12.31 -10.84 20.21
CA ASN A 321 13.71 -10.88 20.60
C ASN A 321 14.59 -11.57 19.54
N LEU A 322 15.85 -11.14 19.46
CA LEU A 322 16.82 -11.61 18.47
C LEU A 322 17.66 -12.77 19.01
N TYR A 323 17.79 -13.82 18.21
CA TYR A 323 18.59 -15.01 18.49
C TYR A 323 19.56 -15.30 17.34
N TYR A 324 20.84 -15.48 17.66
CA TYR A 324 21.90 -15.83 16.71
C TYR A 324 22.22 -17.33 16.80
N LYS A 325 22.32 -18.02 15.67
CA LYS A 325 22.87 -19.38 15.58
C LYS A 325 24.15 -19.32 14.72
N PRO A 326 25.34 -19.61 15.25
CA PRO A 326 26.60 -19.58 14.49
C PRO A 326 26.63 -20.47 13.24
N THR A 327 25.86 -21.56 13.24
CA THR A 327 25.54 -22.41 12.09
C THR A 327 24.07 -22.82 12.20
N ALA A 328 23.44 -23.27 11.10
CA ALA A 328 22.03 -23.64 11.08
C ALA A 328 21.62 -24.67 12.17
N TYR A 329 22.57 -25.52 12.58
CA TYR A 329 22.38 -26.60 13.55
C TYR A 329 22.97 -26.31 14.94
N ALA A 330 23.58 -25.14 15.15
CA ALA A 330 24.07 -24.72 16.47
C ALA A 330 22.90 -24.38 17.42
N GLU A 331 23.17 -24.37 18.73
CA GLU A 331 22.22 -23.81 19.70
C GLU A 331 22.00 -22.31 19.48
N ALA A 332 20.82 -21.83 19.89
CA ALA A 332 20.42 -20.44 19.74
C ALA A 332 20.97 -19.57 20.88
N ILE A 333 21.63 -18.46 20.52
CA ILE A 333 22.28 -17.53 21.43
C ILE A 333 21.45 -16.24 21.47
N PRO A 334 20.80 -15.88 22.59
CA PRO A 334 19.99 -14.66 22.68
C PRO A 334 20.90 -13.43 22.59
N LEU A 335 20.57 -12.52 21.66
CA LEU A 335 21.17 -11.19 21.55
C LEU A 335 20.37 -10.13 22.33
N THR A 336 19.06 -10.36 22.52
CA THR A 336 18.17 -9.52 23.32
C THR A 336 17.28 -10.39 24.21
N SER A 337 16.74 -9.80 25.28
CA SER A 337 15.90 -10.50 26.28
C SER A 337 14.88 -9.56 26.95
N ASP A 338 14.25 -8.69 26.15
CA ASP A 338 13.20 -7.79 26.63
C ASP A 338 11.89 -8.55 26.90
N GLU A 339 11.41 -8.53 28.15
CA GLU A 339 10.12 -9.12 28.55
C GLU A 339 8.91 -8.22 28.24
N ASN A 340 9.13 -6.91 28.06
CA ASN A 340 8.05 -5.97 27.74
C ASN A 340 7.60 -6.16 26.29
N ILE A 341 6.35 -6.60 26.09
CA ILE A 341 5.78 -6.85 24.75
C ILE A 341 5.64 -5.61 23.85
N ALA A 342 5.77 -4.40 24.41
CA ALA A 342 5.85 -3.15 23.65
C ALA A 342 7.28 -2.83 23.15
N ILE A 343 8.26 -3.67 23.44
CA ILE A 343 9.61 -3.59 22.86
C ILE A 343 9.72 -4.56 21.69
N LEU A 344 10.27 -4.09 20.57
CA LEU A 344 10.56 -4.91 19.40
C LEU A 344 12.05 -4.76 19.04
N ASN A 345 12.77 -5.89 18.93
CA ASN A 345 14.18 -5.89 18.56
C ASN A 345 14.38 -6.48 17.16
N GLY A 346 14.86 -5.67 16.22
CA GLY A 346 15.20 -6.09 14.86
C GLY A 346 14.03 -6.42 13.93
N ILE A 347 12.79 -6.25 14.39
CA ILE A 347 11.59 -6.14 13.55
C ILE A 347 10.99 -4.75 13.75
N PRO A 348 10.43 -4.11 12.72
CA PRO A 348 9.69 -2.87 12.89
C PRO A 348 8.37 -3.07 13.63
N ASP A 349 7.84 -2.00 14.19
CA ASP A 349 6.42 -1.88 14.55
C ASP A 349 5.55 -1.63 13.31
N TRP A 350 4.24 -1.45 13.49
CA TRP A 350 3.30 -1.23 12.39
C TRP A 350 3.69 -0.03 11.50
N VAL A 351 4.05 1.11 12.09
CA VAL A 351 4.28 2.35 11.32
C VAL A 351 5.61 2.32 10.58
N TYR A 352 6.62 1.64 11.12
CA TYR A 352 7.88 1.42 10.40
C TYR A 352 7.78 0.34 9.33
N GLU A 353 6.94 -0.68 9.50
CA GLU A 353 6.69 -1.68 8.44
C GLU A 353 5.96 -1.04 7.25
N GLU A 354 4.86 -0.33 7.51
CA GLU A 354 4.00 0.24 6.47
C GLU A 354 4.63 1.48 5.80
N GLU A 355 5.10 2.45 6.59
CA GLU A 355 5.37 3.82 6.15
C GLU A 355 6.86 4.21 6.15
N VAL A 356 7.79 3.31 6.55
CA VAL A 356 9.24 3.59 6.56
C VAL A 356 10.07 2.59 5.76
N PHE A 357 9.92 1.28 6.00
CA PHE A 357 10.82 0.26 5.43
C PHE A 357 10.19 -0.66 4.37
N SER A 358 8.87 -0.87 4.37
CA SER A 358 8.18 -1.83 3.47
C SER A 358 8.75 -3.25 3.55
N THR A 359 9.12 -3.69 4.76
CA THR A 359 9.65 -5.03 5.07
C THR A 359 9.45 -5.35 6.55
N ASN A 360 9.39 -6.64 6.90
CA ASN A 360 9.28 -7.13 8.28
C ASN A 360 10.63 -7.25 9.01
N ILE A 361 11.73 -6.77 8.42
CA ILE A 361 13.09 -6.93 8.93
C ILE A 361 13.74 -5.56 9.17
N ALA A 362 14.24 -5.35 10.38
CA ALA A 362 15.05 -4.20 10.79
C ALA A 362 16.42 -4.67 11.35
N THR A 363 17.02 -5.65 10.66
CA THR A 363 18.38 -6.19 10.91
C THR A 363 19.24 -6.19 9.66
N TRP A 364 20.51 -5.81 9.81
CA TRP A 364 21.50 -5.74 8.73
C TRP A 364 22.83 -6.34 9.17
N PHE A 365 23.26 -7.45 8.57
CA PHE A 365 24.61 -7.99 8.79
C PHE A 365 25.69 -7.12 8.12
N ASN A 366 26.88 -7.06 8.72
CA ASN A 366 28.06 -6.56 8.03
C ASN A 366 28.52 -7.56 6.93
N PRO A 367 29.31 -7.14 5.92
CA PRO A 367 29.68 -7.99 4.79
C PRO A 367 30.49 -9.25 5.13
N THR A 368 31.00 -9.37 6.37
CA THR A 368 31.73 -10.55 6.86
C THR A 368 30.91 -11.43 7.81
N GLY A 369 29.64 -11.10 8.08
CA GLY A 369 28.78 -11.83 9.03
C GLY A 369 29.31 -11.85 10.46
N THR A 370 30.24 -10.95 10.82
CA THR A 370 30.86 -10.85 12.16
C THR A 370 30.09 -9.93 13.08
N HIS A 371 29.38 -8.95 12.51
CA HIS A 371 28.54 -8.01 13.23
C HIS A 371 27.17 -7.91 12.58
N ILE A 372 26.18 -7.51 13.39
CA ILE A 372 24.83 -7.18 12.93
C ILE A 372 24.41 -5.84 13.51
N ALA A 373 23.76 -5.01 12.72
CA ALA A 373 23.07 -3.79 13.16
C ALA A 373 21.57 -4.08 13.26
N PHE A 374 20.89 -3.50 14.25
CA PHE A 374 19.45 -3.65 14.43
C PHE A 374 18.82 -2.44 15.12
N ILE A 375 17.56 -2.15 14.82
CA ILE A 375 16.78 -1.15 15.55
C ILE A 375 15.99 -1.83 16.67
N LYS A 376 15.99 -1.22 17.85
CA LYS A 376 15.09 -1.48 18.96
C LYS A 376 14.01 -0.39 18.99
N PHE A 377 12.77 -0.82 18.91
CA PHE A 377 11.55 0.00 18.96
C PHE A 377 10.92 -0.11 20.35
N ASP A 378 10.37 0.99 20.85
CA ASP A 378 9.60 1.06 22.09
C ASP A 378 8.25 1.75 21.82
N ASP A 379 7.19 0.94 21.79
CA ASP A 379 5.79 1.34 21.63
C ASP A 379 5.09 1.71 22.95
N SER A 380 5.80 1.70 24.08
CA SER A 380 5.23 2.10 25.38
C SER A 380 4.60 3.52 25.40
N PRO A 381 5.03 4.52 24.58
CA PRO A 381 4.32 5.80 24.46
C PRO A 381 3.25 5.83 23.35
N THR A 382 3.24 4.86 22.43
CA THR A 382 2.38 4.82 21.24
C THR A 382 0.93 4.48 21.63
N PRO A 383 -0.08 5.27 21.25
CA PRO A 383 -1.48 4.90 21.46
C PRO A 383 -1.86 3.64 20.66
N ALA A 384 -2.60 2.72 21.27
CA ALA A 384 -3.12 1.54 20.58
C ALA A 384 -4.50 1.81 19.95
N ILE A 385 -4.71 1.28 18.74
CA ILE A 385 -6.02 1.09 18.14
C ILE A 385 -6.55 -0.32 18.45
N ASN A 386 -7.87 -0.43 18.57
CA ASN A 386 -8.59 -1.66 18.87
C ASN A 386 -9.52 -1.99 17.70
N LEU A 387 -9.26 -3.08 16.98
CA LEU A 387 -10.07 -3.51 15.84
C LEU A 387 -10.87 -4.76 16.22
N PRO A 388 -12.21 -4.76 16.09
CA PRO A 388 -13.02 -5.94 16.41
C PRO A 388 -12.76 -7.05 15.38
N ILE A 389 -12.73 -8.30 15.85
CA ILE A 389 -12.78 -9.50 15.01
C ILE A 389 -14.08 -10.23 15.33
N TYR A 390 -14.94 -10.44 14.34
CA TYR A 390 -16.23 -11.10 14.51
C TYR A 390 -16.15 -12.61 14.32
N GLY A 391 -15.24 -13.07 13.45
CA GLY A 391 -14.86 -14.45 13.25
C GLY A 391 -15.88 -15.34 12.55
N GLU A 392 -15.55 -16.63 12.48
CA GLU A 392 -16.32 -17.60 11.71
C GLU A 392 -17.57 -18.11 12.42
N ALA A 393 -18.61 -18.37 11.61
CA ALA A 393 -19.90 -18.80 12.12
C ALA A 393 -19.82 -20.21 12.73
N ASN A 394 -20.43 -20.37 13.91
CA ASN A 394 -20.48 -21.59 14.73
C ASN A 394 -19.20 -21.94 15.51
N GLU A 395 -18.14 -21.12 15.46
CA GLU A 395 -16.98 -21.30 16.34
C GLU A 395 -17.24 -20.70 17.74
N PRO A 396 -17.23 -21.50 18.85
CA PRO A 396 -17.63 -21.00 20.16
C PRO A 396 -16.77 -19.86 20.72
N ARG A 397 -15.52 -19.74 20.29
CA ARG A 397 -14.60 -18.66 20.70
C ARG A 397 -15.06 -17.27 20.24
N PHE A 398 -15.86 -17.20 19.17
CA PHE A 398 -16.42 -15.96 18.62
C PHE A 398 -17.85 -15.68 19.12
N GLN A 399 -18.32 -16.37 20.17
CA GLN A 399 -19.57 -15.99 20.87
C GLN A 399 -19.54 -14.53 21.35
N TYR A 400 -18.35 -14.00 21.61
CA TYR A 400 -18.07 -12.58 21.80
C TYR A 400 -16.96 -12.17 20.82
N PRO A 401 -17.08 -11.04 20.10
CA PRO A 401 -16.03 -10.56 19.21
C PRO A 401 -14.69 -10.39 19.94
N LEU A 402 -13.60 -10.80 19.29
CA LEU A 402 -12.24 -10.58 19.78
C LEU A 402 -11.76 -9.16 19.38
N THR A 403 -10.51 -8.81 19.70
CA THR A 403 -9.96 -7.47 19.42
C THR A 403 -8.48 -7.56 19.06
N LYS A 404 -8.13 -7.22 17.81
CA LYS A 404 -6.73 -6.99 17.40
C LYS A 404 -6.29 -5.66 18.02
N PHE A 405 -5.22 -5.70 18.81
CA PHE A 405 -4.58 -4.51 19.40
C PHE A 405 -3.35 -4.18 18.57
N ILE A 406 -3.21 -2.93 18.12
CA ILE A 406 -2.08 -2.47 17.30
C ILE A 406 -1.60 -1.11 17.86
N PRO A 407 -0.33 -0.95 18.25
CA PRO A 407 0.26 0.38 18.44
C PRO A 407 0.23 1.15 17.12
N TYR A 408 -0.47 2.28 17.08
CA TYR A 408 -0.65 3.07 15.86
C TYR A 408 -0.62 4.56 16.22
N PRO A 409 0.48 5.27 15.91
CA PRO A 409 0.57 6.69 16.18
C PRO A 409 -0.25 7.47 15.15
N LYS A 410 -1.43 7.97 15.54
CA LYS A 410 -2.21 8.90 14.70
C LYS A 410 -1.55 10.28 14.67
N ALA A 411 -1.80 11.07 13.63
CA ALA A 411 -1.21 12.40 13.47
C ALA A 411 -1.31 13.28 14.74
N GLY A 412 -0.17 13.80 15.20
CA GLY A 412 -0.02 14.60 16.42
C GLY A 412 0.05 13.82 17.75
N THR A 413 0.02 12.48 17.74
CA THR A 413 0.22 11.63 18.93
C THR A 413 1.69 11.18 19.07
N PRO A 414 2.13 10.58 20.20
CA PRO A 414 3.50 10.09 20.32
C PRO A 414 3.80 8.95 19.34
N ASN A 415 4.97 9.00 18.70
CA ASN A 415 5.50 7.94 17.86
C ASN A 415 6.22 6.87 18.72
N PRO A 416 6.45 5.65 18.20
CA PRO A 416 7.40 4.72 18.79
C PRO A 416 8.78 5.37 18.93
N ARG A 417 9.46 5.11 20.05
CA ARG A 417 10.87 5.53 20.21
C ARG A 417 11.76 4.49 19.56
N VAL A 418 12.74 4.93 18.78
CA VAL A 418 13.66 4.01 18.10
C VAL A 418 15.12 4.24 18.51
N SER A 419 15.89 3.16 18.58
CA SER A 419 17.30 3.19 18.96
C SER A 419 18.09 2.16 18.17
N LEU A 420 19.19 2.58 17.56
CA LEU A 420 20.00 1.74 16.67
C LEU A 420 21.19 1.15 17.44
N TYR A 421 21.40 -0.15 17.30
CA TYR A 421 22.50 -0.89 17.93
C TYR A 421 23.32 -1.66 16.90
N THR A 422 24.58 -1.96 17.25
CA THR A 422 25.37 -3.03 16.63
C THR A 422 25.70 -4.10 17.68
N ALA A 423 25.89 -5.34 17.22
CA ALA A 423 26.26 -6.49 18.03
C ALA A 423 27.48 -7.22 17.43
N ASP A 424 28.52 -7.45 18.24
CA ASP A 424 29.66 -8.34 17.93
C ASP A 424 29.26 -9.80 18.18
N LEU A 425 29.03 -10.55 17.12
CA LEU A 425 28.51 -11.92 17.20
C LEU A 425 29.55 -12.91 17.78
N ALA A 426 30.84 -12.61 17.65
CA ALA A 426 31.93 -13.40 18.22
C ALA A 426 32.15 -13.13 19.73
N ARG A 427 31.68 -11.99 20.25
CA ARG A 427 31.56 -11.73 21.71
C ARG A 427 30.28 -12.28 22.29
N ALA A 428 29.15 -12.16 21.57
CA ALA A 428 27.89 -12.77 21.97
C ALA A 428 28.04 -14.27 22.19
N ALA A 429 28.70 -14.97 21.25
CA ALA A 429 29.03 -16.40 21.37
C ALA A 429 30.01 -16.75 22.51
N LYS A 430 30.58 -15.76 23.21
CA LYS A 430 31.45 -15.92 24.39
C LYS A 430 30.83 -15.36 25.68
N GLY A 431 29.59 -14.87 25.64
CA GLY A 431 28.94 -14.21 26.79
C GLY A 431 29.64 -12.93 27.26
N SER A 432 30.41 -12.28 26.38
CA SER A 432 31.12 -11.02 26.65
C SER A 432 30.31 -9.82 26.15
N GLU A 433 30.53 -8.62 26.70
CA GLU A 433 29.83 -7.39 26.26
C GLU A 433 29.95 -7.18 24.74
N PHE A 434 28.80 -7.23 24.06
CA PHE A 434 28.72 -7.29 22.59
C PHE A 434 27.91 -6.16 21.94
N LEU A 435 27.06 -5.45 22.68
CA LEU A 435 26.21 -4.38 22.16
C LEU A 435 26.91 -3.01 22.17
N THR A 436 26.77 -2.25 21.10
CA THR A 436 27.12 -0.82 21.02
C THR A 436 25.91 -0.03 20.50
N GLN A 437 25.47 1.01 21.19
CA GLN A 437 24.41 1.89 20.68
C GLN A 437 25.01 2.92 19.71
N ILE A 438 24.38 3.09 18.54
CA ILE A 438 24.73 4.18 17.60
C ILE A 438 24.04 5.46 18.07
N PRO A 439 24.80 6.53 18.40
CA PRO A 439 24.24 7.79 18.85
C PRO A 439 23.53 8.58 17.74
N VAL A 440 22.37 9.15 18.06
CA VAL A 440 21.62 10.13 17.24
C VAL A 440 22.55 11.28 16.77
N PRO A 441 22.41 11.83 15.56
CA PRO A 441 23.14 13.03 15.15
C PRO A 441 22.83 14.22 16.07
N SER A 442 23.86 14.89 16.62
CA SER A 442 23.63 16.02 17.56
C SER A 442 23.07 17.27 16.88
N SER A 443 23.12 17.33 15.55
CA SER A 443 22.49 18.38 14.73
C SER A 443 20.97 18.22 14.69
N LEU A 444 20.48 16.99 14.87
CA LEU A 444 19.06 16.66 15.00
C LEU A 444 18.63 16.91 16.46
N ASN A 445 18.20 18.14 16.74
CA ASN A 445 17.91 18.67 18.09
C ASN A 445 16.60 18.13 18.71
N THR A 446 16.45 16.80 18.74
CA THR A 446 15.29 16.06 19.25
C THR A 446 15.78 14.75 19.90
N GLU A 447 15.59 14.58 21.21
CA GLU A 447 16.13 13.40 21.93
C GLU A 447 15.34 12.10 21.71
N ASN A 448 14.06 12.18 21.34
CA ASN A 448 13.14 11.03 21.30
C ASN A 448 12.10 11.10 20.14
N ASP A 449 12.20 12.06 19.22
CA ASP A 449 11.15 12.31 18.20
C ASP A 449 11.77 12.51 16.80
N TYR A 450 12.33 11.41 16.29
CA TYR A 450 13.04 11.29 15.02
C TYR A 450 12.72 9.95 14.34
N ILE A 451 13.03 9.85 13.05
CA ILE A 451 12.81 8.65 12.23
C ILE A 451 14.16 8.14 11.73
N ILE A 452 14.37 6.82 11.68
CA ILE A 452 15.55 6.20 11.08
C ILE A 452 15.10 5.56 9.77
N SER A 453 15.35 6.20 8.63
CA SER A 453 14.81 5.74 7.33
C SER A 453 15.69 4.70 6.64
N ALA A 454 17.00 4.69 6.90
CA ALA A 454 17.91 3.69 6.34
C ALA A 454 19.10 3.40 7.27
N VAL A 455 19.58 2.16 7.18
CA VAL A 455 20.82 1.66 7.79
C VAL A 455 21.54 0.83 6.74
N GLU A 456 22.86 0.97 6.62
CA GLU A 456 23.68 0.19 5.68
C GLU A 456 25.11 0.04 6.19
N TRP A 457 25.73 -1.13 6.01
CA TRP A 457 27.15 -1.33 6.35
C TRP A 457 28.05 -0.91 5.20
N LEU A 458 28.88 0.12 5.38
CA LEU A 458 29.83 0.56 4.36
C LEU A 458 30.95 -0.46 4.12
N ASP A 459 31.40 -1.10 5.19
CA ASP A 459 32.39 -2.17 5.22
C ASP A 459 32.13 -3.07 6.46
N SER A 460 33.14 -3.74 7.02
CA SER A 460 32.93 -4.59 8.22
C SER A 460 32.89 -3.82 9.55
N GLU A 461 33.27 -2.55 9.57
CA GLU A 461 33.42 -1.75 10.80
C GLU A 461 32.50 -0.52 10.80
N ARG A 462 32.27 0.10 9.64
CA ARG A 462 31.53 1.37 9.52
C ARG A 462 30.07 1.15 9.12
N VAL A 463 29.15 1.63 9.95
CA VAL A 463 27.71 1.70 9.68
C VAL A 463 27.33 3.09 9.21
N LEU A 464 26.63 3.19 8.07
CA LEU A 464 25.87 4.35 7.66
C LEU A 464 24.44 4.27 8.22
N SER A 465 23.91 5.41 8.64
CA SER A 465 22.55 5.54 9.17
C SER A 465 21.95 6.88 8.72
N VAL A 466 20.66 6.90 8.42
CA VAL A 466 19.92 8.10 7.97
C VAL A 466 18.84 8.43 8.98
N TRP A 467 18.90 9.65 9.51
CA TRP A 467 18.04 10.14 10.60
C TRP A 467 17.27 11.36 10.14
N MET A 468 15.95 11.36 10.31
CA MET A 468 15.05 12.43 9.87
C MET A 468 14.31 13.03 11.05
N ASN A 469 13.93 14.31 10.96
CA ASN A 469 12.97 14.87 11.92
C ASN A 469 11.58 14.27 11.69
N ARG A 470 10.73 14.28 12.72
CA ARG A 470 9.34 13.76 12.69
C ARG A 470 8.53 14.18 11.45
N ILE A 471 8.53 15.47 11.12
CA ILE A 471 7.79 16.02 9.96
C ILE A 471 8.51 15.80 8.61
N GLN A 472 9.62 15.07 8.61
CA GLN A 472 10.35 14.59 7.43
C GLN A 472 10.71 15.68 6.42
N ASN A 473 11.05 16.88 6.88
CA ASN A 473 11.55 17.97 6.04
C ASN A 473 13.06 18.25 6.25
N LEU A 474 13.71 17.51 7.14
CA LEU A 474 15.15 17.59 7.44
C LEU A 474 15.71 16.17 7.66
N ALA A 475 16.81 15.84 6.98
CA ALA A 475 17.49 14.54 7.10
C ALA A 475 19.01 14.68 7.23
N TYR A 476 19.61 13.77 8.00
CA TYR A 476 21.04 13.68 8.31
C TYR A 476 21.60 12.30 7.96
N LEU A 477 22.67 12.25 7.17
CA LEU A 477 23.41 11.04 6.82
C LEU A 477 24.65 10.95 7.72
N GLN A 478 24.76 9.85 8.46
CA GLN A 478 25.76 9.68 9.51
C GLN A 478 26.47 8.33 9.43
N VAL A 479 27.81 8.37 9.44
CA VAL A 479 28.68 7.19 9.56
C VAL A 479 29.15 7.03 11.01
N PHE A 480 29.20 5.80 11.50
CA PHE A 480 29.70 5.42 12.83
C PHE A 480 30.68 4.24 12.71
N ASP A 481 31.84 4.33 13.37
CA ASP A 481 32.92 3.32 13.31
C ASP A 481 33.07 2.48 14.60
N GLY A 482 32.05 2.50 15.47
CA GLY A 482 32.08 1.90 16.80
C GLY A 482 32.57 2.84 17.91
N VAL A 483 33.27 3.93 17.57
CA VAL A 483 33.78 4.91 18.55
C VAL A 483 33.47 6.36 18.17
N ARG A 484 33.56 6.69 16.88
CA ARG A 484 33.43 8.03 16.31
C ARG A 484 32.22 8.10 15.41
N ARG A 485 31.65 9.30 15.35
CA ARG A 485 30.40 9.62 14.66
C ARG A 485 30.65 10.78 13.69
N LEU A 486 30.36 10.58 12.41
CA LEU A 486 30.66 11.51 11.32
C LEU A 486 29.38 11.83 10.54
N GLU A 487 28.89 13.06 10.66
CA GLU A 487 27.81 13.57 9.80
C GLU A 487 28.41 13.91 8.43
N ILE A 488 28.10 13.10 7.41
CA ILE A 488 28.68 13.23 6.07
C ILE A 488 27.87 14.17 5.18
N TYR A 489 26.56 14.29 5.39
CA TYR A 489 25.67 15.14 4.59
C TYR A 489 24.35 15.41 5.34
N ASN A 490 23.67 16.51 5.02
CA ASN A 490 22.30 16.79 5.44
C ASN A 490 21.51 17.51 4.33
N ILE A 491 20.19 17.40 4.39
CA ILE A 491 19.27 18.00 3.41
C ILE A 491 18.02 18.55 4.11
N GLU A 492 17.60 19.75 3.72
CA GLU A 492 16.42 20.46 4.25
C GLU A 492 15.49 20.83 3.09
N SER A 493 14.19 20.51 3.21
CA SER A 493 13.15 20.91 2.26
C SER A 493 12.31 22.05 2.84
N LYS A 494 12.29 23.18 2.12
CA LYS A 494 11.60 24.43 2.53
C LYS A 494 10.26 24.65 1.82
N THR A 495 10.00 23.87 0.77
CA THR A 495 8.82 23.98 -0.09
C THR A 495 7.98 22.71 -0.10
N GLY A 496 8.46 21.64 0.53
CA GLY A 496 7.85 20.32 0.59
C GLY A 496 8.47 19.50 1.72
N TRP A 497 8.53 18.18 1.52
CA TRP A 497 9.19 17.22 2.39
C TRP A 497 10.55 16.79 1.81
N VAL A 498 11.28 15.97 2.55
CA VAL A 498 12.40 15.14 2.09
C VAL A 498 11.85 13.72 1.95
N ASN A 499 12.07 13.09 0.80
CA ASN A 499 11.65 11.69 0.60
C ASN A 499 12.42 10.76 1.54
N LEU A 500 11.79 9.66 1.96
CA LEU A 500 12.50 8.64 2.72
C LEU A 500 13.66 8.07 1.92
N PHE A 501 14.76 7.79 2.61
CA PHE A 501 15.93 7.15 2.00
C PHE A 501 15.80 5.64 2.12
N THR A 502 16.03 4.93 1.01
CA THR A 502 16.45 3.52 1.04
C THR A 502 17.94 3.42 1.40
N PRO A 503 18.44 2.24 1.80
CA PRO A 503 19.88 1.96 1.88
C PRO A 503 20.60 2.36 0.57
N PRO A 504 21.58 3.29 0.60
CA PRO A 504 22.23 3.78 -0.61
C PRO A 504 23.31 2.81 -1.10
N PHE A 505 23.53 2.77 -2.40
CA PHE A 505 24.57 1.93 -3.01
C PHE A 505 25.96 2.46 -2.65
N LYS A 506 26.95 1.57 -2.54
CA LYS A 506 28.32 1.91 -2.12
C LYS A 506 29.35 1.40 -3.13
N ASN A 507 30.48 2.11 -3.26
CA ASN A 507 31.62 1.61 -4.03
C ASN A 507 32.41 0.55 -3.24
N ARG A 508 33.43 -0.04 -3.87
CA ARG A 508 34.13 -1.25 -3.39
C ARG A 508 34.69 -1.18 -1.96
N ASP A 509 35.18 -0.02 -1.53
CA ASP A 509 35.74 0.20 -0.18
C ASP A 509 34.81 1.03 0.72
N GLY A 510 33.55 1.21 0.31
CA GLY A 510 32.58 2.03 1.03
C GLY A 510 33.03 3.47 1.24
N SER A 511 33.89 4.02 0.39
CA SER A 511 34.40 5.41 0.46
C SER A 511 33.49 6.43 -0.20
N ARG A 512 32.69 6.00 -1.18
CA ARG A 512 31.59 6.76 -1.75
C ARG A 512 30.29 5.97 -1.66
N ILE A 513 29.20 6.68 -1.44
CA ILE A 513 27.84 6.20 -1.65
C ILE A 513 27.20 6.92 -2.84
N ALA A 514 26.25 6.25 -3.49
CA ALA A 514 25.43 6.76 -4.58
C ALA A 514 23.96 6.69 -4.17
N LEU A 515 23.25 7.78 -4.38
CA LEU A 515 21.89 8.01 -3.91
C LEU A 515 21.14 8.94 -4.86
N VAL A 516 19.81 8.97 -4.73
CA VAL A 516 18.96 9.88 -5.50
C VAL A 516 18.63 11.10 -4.65
N LEU A 517 18.96 12.31 -5.13
CA LEU A 517 18.70 13.57 -4.45
C LEU A 517 17.99 14.57 -5.36
N PRO A 518 17.18 15.50 -4.84
CA PRO A 518 16.64 16.60 -5.61
C PRO A 518 17.77 17.57 -6.00
N GLN A 519 17.92 17.83 -7.31
CA GLN A 519 18.94 18.72 -7.87
C GLN A 519 18.28 19.80 -8.72
N LEU A 520 18.67 21.06 -8.49
CA LEU A 520 18.10 22.23 -9.15
C LEU A 520 18.48 22.26 -10.64
N GLN A 521 17.47 22.39 -11.51
CA GLN A 521 17.65 22.47 -12.96
C GLN A 521 17.44 23.90 -13.47
N ASP A 522 17.75 24.11 -14.75
CA ASP A 522 17.86 25.45 -15.35
C ASP A 522 16.52 26.24 -15.35
N ASP A 523 15.38 25.57 -15.20
CA ASP A 523 14.04 26.19 -15.04
C ASP A 523 13.63 26.47 -13.59
N GLN A 524 14.60 26.46 -12.66
CA GLN A 524 14.42 26.68 -11.23
C GLN A 524 13.49 25.65 -10.55
N THR A 525 13.34 24.47 -11.15
CA THR A 525 12.66 23.32 -10.53
C THR A 525 13.69 22.27 -10.11
N TYR A 526 13.50 21.66 -8.94
CA TYR A 526 14.29 20.50 -8.52
C TYR A 526 13.72 19.24 -9.15
N TYR A 527 14.61 18.33 -9.55
CA TYR A 527 14.28 16.99 -10.04
C TYR A 527 15.18 15.97 -9.36
N ARG A 528 14.65 14.76 -9.10
CA ARG A 528 15.42 13.62 -8.57
C ARG A 528 16.52 13.22 -9.58
N GLN A 529 17.78 13.29 -9.16
CA GLN A 529 18.97 12.97 -9.95
C GLN A 529 19.95 12.11 -9.13
N ILE A 530 20.87 11.40 -9.80
CA ILE A 530 21.90 10.60 -9.13
C ILE A 530 23.00 11.53 -8.62
N CYS A 531 23.38 11.32 -7.36
CA CYS A 531 24.52 11.99 -6.74
C CYS A 531 25.43 10.97 -6.05
N THR A 532 26.74 11.20 -6.07
CA THR A 532 27.70 10.54 -5.19
C THR A 532 28.11 11.44 -4.01
N LEU A 533 28.43 10.81 -2.87
CA LEU A 533 28.90 11.46 -1.65
C LEU A 533 30.08 10.69 -1.05
N SER A 534 31.08 11.40 -0.55
CA SER A 534 32.18 10.84 0.25
C SER A 534 31.69 10.43 1.64
N THR A 535 32.04 9.22 2.08
CA THR A 535 31.78 8.71 3.43
C THR A 535 32.91 8.97 4.42
N LYS A 536 34.04 9.52 3.94
CA LYS A 536 35.28 9.72 4.72
C LYS A 536 35.47 11.17 5.20
N THR A 537 34.52 12.06 4.90
CA THR A 537 34.60 13.51 5.16
C THR A 537 33.28 14.06 5.69
N ALA A 538 33.33 14.88 6.75
CA ALA A 538 32.15 15.61 7.23
C ALA A 538 31.71 16.67 6.21
N GLY A 539 30.40 16.84 6.01
CA GLY A 539 29.87 17.82 5.05
C GLY A 539 30.41 17.65 3.62
N GLY A 540 30.50 16.40 3.15
CA GLY A 540 31.05 16.07 1.83
C GLY A 540 30.28 16.76 0.70
N ALA A 541 31.02 17.21 -0.32
CA ALA A 541 30.42 17.81 -1.51
C ALA A 541 29.57 16.78 -2.27
N VAL A 542 28.39 17.21 -2.73
CA VAL A 542 27.49 16.41 -3.56
C VAL A 542 28.01 16.39 -4.99
N GLU A 543 28.43 15.22 -5.48
CA GLU A 543 28.85 14.99 -6.86
C GLU A 543 27.63 14.58 -7.71
N THR A 544 26.96 15.54 -8.36
CA THR A 544 25.80 15.23 -9.21
C THR A 544 26.25 14.62 -10.53
N LEU A 545 25.80 13.38 -10.78
CA LEU A 545 26.20 12.57 -11.93
C LEU A 545 25.26 12.73 -13.14
N THR A 546 23.98 12.98 -12.89
CA THR A 546 22.95 13.15 -13.93
C THR A 546 22.30 14.53 -13.87
N LYS A 547 21.99 15.13 -15.04
CA LYS A 547 21.32 16.43 -15.16
C LYS A 547 20.21 16.34 -16.20
N GLY A 548 19.06 16.96 -15.92
CA GLY A 548 17.94 17.07 -16.85
C GLY A 548 16.60 17.25 -16.13
N LYS A 549 15.55 17.50 -16.91
CA LYS A 549 14.16 17.70 -16.48
C LYS A 549 13.37 16.39 -16.44
N PHE A 550 14.03 15.33 -16.01
CA PHE A 550 13.49 14.00 -15.85
C PHE A 550 13.66 13.57 -14.39
N VAL A 551 12.91 12.57 -13.96
CA VAL A 551 12.99 11.98 -12.63
C VAL A 551 13.74 10.65 -12.71
N VAL A 552 14.84 10.56 -11.96
CA VAL A 552 15.40 9.28 -11.54
C VAL A 552 14.48 8.67 -10.50
N GLU A 553 13.99 7.47 -10.76
CA GLU A 553 13.06 6.75 -9.88
C GLU A 553 13.81 5.91 -8.85
N GLY A 554 14.96 5.34 -9.22
CA GLY A 554 15.84 4.64 -8.28
C GLY A 554 17.16 4.20 -8.90
N ILE A 555 18.15 3.94 -8.05
CA ILE A 555 19.36 3.21 -8.44
C ILE A 555 19.05 1.71 -8.31
N LEU A 556 19.47 0.91 -9.28
CA LEU A 556 19.21 -0.52 -9.35
C LEU A 556 20.45 -1.35 -8.95
N HIS A 557 21.64 -0.88 -9.32
CA HIS A 557 22.91 -1.54 -9.04
C HIS A 557 24.09 -0.55 -9.15
N TRP A 558 25.19 -0.82 -8.44
CA TRP A 558 26.49 -0.20 -8.70
C TRP A 558 27.53 -1.30 -8.83
N ASP A 559 28.00 -1.56 -10.05
CA ASP A 559 29.11 -2.50 -10.23
C ASP A 559 30.39 -1.83 -9.75
N THR A 560 30.98 -2.43 -8.70
CA THR A 560 32.19 -1.94 -8.07
C THR A 560 33.48 -2.34 -8.79
N ALA A 561 33.40 -3.20 -9.81
CA ALA A 561 34.55 -3.61 -10.62
C ALA A 561 34.83 -2.66 -11.79
N SER A 562 33.80 -2.22 -12.51
CA SER A 562 33.88 -1.22 -13.58
C SER A 562 33.49 0.20 -13.14
N ASP A 563 33.00 0.38 -11.90
CA ASP A 563 32.55 1.65 -11.31
C ASP A 563 31.41 2.31 -12.14
N VAL A 564 30.36 1.52 -12.38
CA VAL A 564 29.20 1.85 -13.21
C VAL A 564 27.93 1.72 -12.39
N ILE A 565 27.12 2.77 -12.39
CA ILE A 565 25.82 2.84 -11.71
C ILE A 565 24.73 2.57 -12.76
N PHE A 566 23.87 1.60 -12.46
CA PHE A 566 22.66 1.28 -13.21
C PHE A 566 21.46 1.86 -12.47
N TYR A 567 20.56 2.52 -13.21
CA TYR A 567 19.44 3.24 -12.62
C TYR A 567 18.21 3.24 -13.52
N MET A 568 17.05 3.52 -12.93
CA MET A 568 15.77 3.70 -13.62
C MET A 568 15.37 5.17 -13.64
N ALA A 569 14.94 5.67 -14.79
CA ALA A 569 14.47 7.04 -14.96
C ALA A 569 13.45 7.15 -16.10
N ASN A 570 12.63 8.19 -16.05
CA ASN A 570 11.81 8.62 -17.19
C ASN A 570 12.57 9.60 -18.11
N THR A 571 11.88 10.24 -19.06
CA THR A 571 12.49 11.23 -19.97
C THR A 571 11.86 12.61 -19.81
N GLU A 572 12.57 13.65 -20.24
CA GLU A 572 12.06 15.04 -20.15
C GLU A 572 10.78 15.26 -20.97
N GLN A 573 10.56 14.43 -22.00
CA GLN A 573 9.42 14.51 -22.91
C GLN A 573 8.26 13.60 -22.48
N GLN A 574 8.56 12.47 -21.84
CA GLN A 574 7.60 11.44 -21.47
C GLN A 574 7.78 11.06 -19.99
N SER A 575 6.85 11.53 -19.15
CA SER A 575 6.85 11.19 -17.72
C SER A 575 6.35 9.78 -17.44
N GLN A 576 5.70 9.15 -18.42
CA GLN A 576 5.02 7.86 -18.29
C GLN A 576 5.91 6.63 -18.58
N VAL A 577 7.12 6.84 -19.12
CA VAL A 577 8.05 5.77 -19.49
C VAL A 577 9.03 5.52 -18.35
N ALA A 578 9.52 4.28 -18.21
CA ALA A 578 10.57 3.93 -17.26
C ALA A 578 11.66 3.15 -17.99
N HIS A 579 12.81 3.78 -18.17
CA HIS A 579 13.95 3.22 -18.88
C HIS A 579 15.14 2.99 -17.94
N VAL A 580 15.91 1.97 -18.28
CA VAL A 580 17.13 1.58 -17.57
C VAL A 580 18.31 2.22 -18.25
N TYR A 581 19.15 2.87 -17.47
CA TYR A 581 20.35 3.57 -17.90
C TYR A 581 21.57 3.03 -17.15
N ALA A 582 22.74 3.17 -17.77
CA ALA A 582 24.04 3.01 -17.12
C ALA A 582 24.83 4.31 -17.23
N ILE A 583 25.53 4.68 -16.16
CA ILE A 583 26.49 5.78 -16.16
C ILE A 583 27.74 5.38 -15.37
N LYS A 584 28.92 5.78 -15.86
CA LYS A 584 30.15 5.76 -15.08
C LYS A 584 29.97 6.65 -13.84
N ALA A 585 30.46 6.26 -12.67
CA ALA A 585 30.30 7.03 -11.43
C ALA A 585 31.24 8.27 -11.34
N GLU A 586 31.30 9.06 -12.40
CA GLU A 586 32.21 10.19 -12.64
C GLU A 586 31.40 11.38 -13.19
N THR A 587 31.62 12.58 -12.64
CA THR A 587 30.87 13.79 -13.03
C THR A 587 31.14 14.19 -14.47
N GLY A 588 30.10 14.58 -15.21
CA GLY A 588 30.23 15.05 -16.61
C GLY A 588 30.29 13.94 -17.66
N ARG A 589 30.07 12.68 -17.27
CA ARG A 589 29.90 11.55 -18.20
C ARG A 589 28.47 11.49 -18.74
N THR A 590 28.32 11.11 -20.00
CA THR A 590 26.99 10.91 -20.63
C THR A 590 26.41 9.55 -20.21
N PRO A 591 25.15 9.48 -19.73
CA PRO A 591 24.47 8.20 -19.51
C PRO A 591 24.17 7.47 -20.83
N GLN A 592 24.26 6.15 -20.80
CA GLN A 592 23.79 5.27 -21.87
C GLN A 592 22.41 4.72 -21.50
N CYS A 593 21.42 4.87 -22.37
CA CYS A 593 20.16 4.13 -22.24
C CYS A 593 20.36 2.67 -22.68
N LEU A 594 19.95 1.71 -21.85
CA LEU A 594 20.07 0.27 -22.13
C LEU A 594 18.78 -0.30 -22.75
N THR A 595 17.63 0.25 -22.39
CA THR A 595 16.31 -0.26 -22.80
C THR A 595 15.63 0.51 -23.93
N CYS A 596 16.18 1.66 -24.34
CA CYS A 596 15.63 2.47 -25.43
C CYS A 596 15.70 1.68 -26.75
N GLY A 597 14.56 1.24 -27.28
CA GLY A 597 14.50 0.40 -28.48
C GLY A 597 14.86 -1.07 -28.27
N LEU A 598 14.98 -1.55 -27.02
CA LEU A 598 15.50 -2.90 -26.72
C LEU A 598 14.48 -4.01 -27.02
N HIS A 599 13.24 -3.88 -26.56
CA HIS A 599 12.18 -4.88 -26.73
C HIS A 599 10.99 -4.35 -27.53
N VAL A 600 10.38 -5.24 -28.33
CA VAL A 600 9.12 -5.00 -29.05
C VAL A 600 8.18 -6.19 -28.78
N SER A 601 6.94 -5.91 -28.39
CA SER A 601 5.89 -6.91 -28.14
C SER A 601 4.89 -6.88 -29.30
N GLY A 602 5.06 -7.78 -30.28
CA GLY A 602 4.33 -7.67 -31.55
C GLY A 602 4.83 -6.45 -32.30
N ASP A 603 3.93 -5.51 -32.60
CA ASP A 603 4.26 -4.24 -33.25
C ASP A 603 4.44 -3.07 -32.25
N VAL A 604 4.35 -3.34 -30.93
CA VAL A 604 4.42 -2.32 -29.87
C VAL A 604 5.83 -2.22 -29.30
N GLN A 605 6.52 -1.10 -29.52
CA GLN A 605 7.77 -0.77 -28.84
C GLN A 605 7.55 -0.71 -27.32
N GLN A 606 8.41 -1.37 -26.53
CA GLN A 606 8.30 -1.33 -25.07
C GLN A 606 9.06 -0.13 -24.49
N THR A 607 8.44 0.55 -23.52
CA THR A 607 8.90 1.80 -22.91
C THR A 607 8.89 1.81 -21.38
N TYR A 608 8.29 0.81 -20.73
CA TYR A 608 8.34 0.63 -19.28
C TYR A 608 9.06 -0.68 -18.93
N TYR A 609 10.05 -0.65 -18.03
CA TYR A 609 10.95 -1.76 -17.75
C TYR A 609 11.26 -1.91 -16.25
N GLU A 610 11.39 -3.14 -15.78
CA GLU A 610 11.93 -3.51 -14.46
C GLU A 610 13.14 -4.44 -14.64
N VAL A 611 14.15 -4.36 -13.77
CA VAL A 611 15.37 -5.19 -13.86
C VAL A 611 15.78 -5.76 -12.51
N SER A 612 16.05 -7.07 -12.50
CA SER A 612 16.65 -7.76 -11.35
C SER A 612 18.10 -8.13 -11.68
N PHE A 613 19.05 -7.61 -10.89
CA PHE A 613 20.49 -7.81 -11.06
C PHE A 613 21.00 -9.03 -10.26
N SER A 614 21.93 -9.78 -10.86
CA SER A 614 22.72 -10.79 -10.17
C SER A 614 23.91 -10.19 -9.39
N HIS A 615 24.63 -11.02 -8.64
CA HIS A 615 25.88 -10.63 -7.99
C HIS A 615 27.10 -10.58 -8.95
N GLU A 616 26.95 -11.01 -10.21
CA GLU A 616 27.98 -10.86 -11.23
C GLU A 616 27.45 -10.02 -12.41
N ARG A 617 27.61 -10.50 -13.65
CA ARG A 617 27.36 -9.78 -14.91
C ARG A 617 26.06 -10.18 -15.60
N GLN A 618 25.11 -10.74 -14.87
CA GLN A 618 23.81 -11.16 -15.41
C GLN A 618 22.68 -10.31 -14.84
N MET A 619 21.65 -10.08 -15.65
CA MET A 619 20.44 -9.37 -15.26
C MET A 619 19.21 -9.95 -15.96
N ALA A 620 18.06 -9.94 -15.28
CA ALA A 620 16.76 -10.24 -15.87
C ALA A 620 16.08 -8.92 -16.20
N ILE A 621 15.95 -8.60 -17.49
CA ILE A 621 15.22 -7.40 -17.95
C ILE A 621 13.80 -7.82 -18.27
N THR A 622 12.83 -7.29 -17.52
CA THR A 622 11.41 -7.40 -17.84
C THR A 622 10.96 -6.11 -18.50
N SER A 623 10.53 -6.17 -19.76
CA SER A 623 9.71 -5.09 -20.32
C SER A 623 8.28 -5.28 -19.82
N ASP A 624 7.79 -4.30 -19.07
CA ASP A 624 6.53 -4.36 -18.34
C ASP A 624 5.39 -3.58 -19.02
N GLY A 625 5.68 -2.90 -20.14
CA GLY A 625 4.66 -2.30 -21.00
C GLY A 625 5.22 -1.38 -22.10
N PRO A 626 4.33 -0.83 -22.95
CA PRO A 626 2.87 -0.91 -22.88
C PRO A 626 2.29 -2.11 -23.65
N GLY A 627 3.13 -3.00 -24.19
CA GLY A 627 2.70 -4.27 -24.78
C GLY A 627 2.61 -5.38 -23.73
N ILE A 628 2.17 -6.57 -24.13
CA ILE A 628 2.15 -7.74 -23.25
C ILE A 628 3.58 -8.02 -22.76
N PRO A 629 3.84 -8.10 -21.43
CA PRO A 629 5.18 -8.22 -20.88
C PRO A 629 6.01 -9.39 -21.40
N MET A 630 7.33 -9.24 -21.26
CA MET A 630 8.31 -10.32 -21.47
C MET A 630 9.55 -10.08 -20.61
N THR A 631 10.14 -11.17 -20.12
CA THR A 631 11.41 -11.19 -19.38
C THR A 631 12.47 -11.90 -20.23
N VAL A 632 13.62 -11.25 -20.40
CA VAL A 632 14.77 -11.78 -21.12
C VAL A 632 16.01 -11.67 -20.23
N LEU A 633 16.80 -12.74 -20.14
CA LEU A 633 18.08 -12.71 -19.41
C LEU A 633 19.18 -12.18 -20.31
N TYR A 634 19.97 -11.24 -19.77
CA TYR A 634 21.14 -10.67 -20.41
C TYR A 634 22.39 -10.90 -19.57
N GLU A 635 23.51 -11.09 -20.27
CA GLU A 635 24.87 -10.92 -19.77
C GLU A 635 25.34 -9.53 -20.22
N TRP A 636 26.05 -8.80 -19.36
CA TRP A 636 26.50 -7.45 -19.63
C TRP A 636 28.01 -7.30 -19.38
N ASN A 637 28.69 -6.50 -20.22
CA ASN A 637 30.09 -6.15 -20.04
C ASN A 637 30.29 -4.63 -20.13
N TRP A 638 31.32 -4.11 -19.45
CA TRP A 638 31.85 -2.76 -19.72
C TRP A 638 32.96 -2.85 -20.77
N GLU A 639 32.70 -2.32 -21.96
CA GLU A 639 33.60 -2.36 -23.12
C GLU A 639 33.56 -0.99 -23.82
N ASN A 640 34.73 -0.41 -24.15
CA ASN A 640 34.84 0.89 -24.83
C ASN A 640 34.05 2.04 -24.18
N ASP A 641 34.07 2.11 -22.84
CA ASP A 641 33.31 3.06 -22.02
C ASP A 641 31.77 3.01 -22.18
N GLN A 642 31.24 1.83 -22.54
CA GLN A 642 29.81 1.54 -22.65
C GLN A 642 29.46 0.17 -22.05
N VAL A 643 28.19 -0.02 -21.68
CA VAL A 643 27.62 -1.32 -21.35
C VAL A 643 27.17 -2.01 -22.64
N VAL A 644 27.74 -3.17 -22.92
CA VAL A 644 27.30 -4.06 -24.02
C VAL A 644 26.39 -5.15 -23.44
N LEU A 645 25.15 -5.23 -23.92
CA LEU A 645 24.19 -6.27 -23.55
C LEU A 645 24.22 -7.44 -24.54
N LYS A 646 24.29 -8.67 -24.01
CA LYS A 646 24.30 -9.93 -24.75
C LYS A 646 23.17 -10.83 -24.24
N LYS A 647 22.17 -11.07 -25.08
CA LYS A 647 21.02 -11.93 -24.76
C LYS A 647 21.47 -13.37 -24.46
N VAL A 648 21.04 -13.92 -23.33
CA VAL A 648 21.38 -15.28 -22.87
C VAL A 648 20.25 -16.26 -23.18
N ILE A 649 19.01 -15.92 -22.80
CA ILE A 649 17.82 -16.74 -22.99
C ILE A 649 16.56 -15.87 -22.82
N ASP A 650 15.48 -16.19 -23.53
CA ASP A 650 14.14 -15.68 -23.22
C ASP A 650 13.60 -16.42 -21.98
N TRP A 651 13.34 -15.72 -20.89
CA TRP A 651 12.87 -16.32 -19.64
C TRP A 651 11.37 -16.54 -19.64
N GLU A 652 10.62 -15.51 -20.01
CA GLU A 652 9.17 -15.53 -20.14
C GLU A 652 8.76 -14.63 -21.30
N LEU A 653 7.94 -15.16 -22.21
CA LEU A 653 7.43 -14.45 -23.38
C LEU A 653 5.90 -14.28 -23.36
N ASN A 654 5.20 -14.81 -22.36
CA ASN A 654 3.74 -14.78 -22.21
C ASN A 654 3.01 -15.37 -23.43
N THR A 655 3.51 -16.47 -23.99
CA THR A 655 2.99 -17.06 -25.25
C THR A 655 1.54 -17.52 -25.16
N GLU A 656 1.15 -18.17 -24.06
CA GLU A 656 -0.24 -18.60 -23.82
C GLU A 656 -1.18 -17.39 -23.65
N LEU A 657 -0.76 -16.39 -22.87
CA LEU A 657 -1.50 -15.14 -22.70
C LEU A 657 -1.68 -14.40 -24.03
N ARG A 658 -0.65 -14.34 -24.89
CA ARG A 658 -0.75 -13.80 -26.25
C ARG A 658 -1.74 -14.57 -27.11
N ALA A 659 -1.88 -15.88 -26.93
CA ALA A 659 -2.88 -16.68 -27.62
C ALA A 659 -4.31 -16.37 -27.12
N LYS A 660 -4.51 -16.27 -25.79
CA LYS A 660 -5.78 -15.89 -25.16
C LYS A 660 -6.23 -14.49 -25.60
N LEU A 661 -5.37 -13.48 -25.49
CA LEU A 661 -5.71 -12.08 -25.77
C LEU A 661 -5.92 -11.78 -27.27
N LYS A 662 -5.36 -12.59 -28.18
CA LYS A 662 -5.69 -12.52 -29.63
C LYS A 662 -7.15 -12.84 -29.93
N LEU A 663 -7.84 -13.56 -29.03
CA LEU A 663 -9.26 -13.87 -29.14
C LEU A 663 -10.15 -12.88 -28.38
N LYS A 664 -9.59 -11.75 -27.89
CA LYS A 664 -10.31 -10.77 -27.07
C LYS A 664 -10.39 -9.39 -27.69
N ALA A 665 -11.53 -8.73 -27.52
CA ALA A 665 -11.73 -7.33 -27.90
C ALA A 665 -11.04 -6.40 -26.89
N MET A 666 -9.73 -6.21 -27.06
CA MET A 666 -8.91 -5.34 -26.22
C MET A 666 -9.26 -3.85 -26.43
N PRO A 667 -9.28 -3.03 -25.37
CA PRO A 667 -9.43 -1.58 -25.49
C PRO A 667 -8.19 -0.93 -26.13
N THR A 668 -8.34 0.31 -26.59
CA THR A 668 -7.22 1.14 -27.09
C THR A 668 -6.85 2.21 -26.07
N TYR A 669 -5.57 2.61 -26.04
CA TYR A 669 -5.03 3.52 -25.04
C TYR A 669 -4.51 4.81 -25.68
N GLU A 670 -4.81 5.96 -25.09
CA GLU A 670 -4.33 7.27 -25.52
C GLU A 670 -3.86 8.10 -24.34
N ILE A 671 -2.67 8.69 -24.45
CA ILE A 671 -2.15 9.63 -23.44
C ILE A 671 -2.27 11.07 -23.95
N HIS A 672 -3.04 11.87 -23.23
CA HIS A 672 -3.26 13.29 -23.48
C HIS A 672 -2.55 14.15 -22.43
N THR A 673 -2.46 15.45 -22.69
CA THR A 673 -1.95 16.45 -21.74
C THR A 673 -2.88 17.66 -21.78
N PHE A 674 -3.31 18.14 -20.61
CA PHE A 674 -4.28 19.23 -20.46
C PHE A 674 -3.70 20.36 -19.60
N PRO A 675 -4.03 21.63 -19.87
CA PRO A 675 -3.68 22.73 -18.99
C PRO A 675 -4.48 22.69 -17.68
N ILE A 676 -3.84 23.09 -16.57
CA ILE A 676 -4.46 23.24 -15.25
C ILE A 676 -3.94 24.50 -14.56
N ALA A 677 -4.61 24.93 -13.49
CA ALA A 677 -4.36 26.19 -12.82
C ALA A 677 -2.90 26.33 -12.29
N GLY A 678 -2.34 27.53 -12.39
CA GLY A 678 -0.96 27.82 -11.96
C GLY A 678 0.11 27.60 -13.03
N ASN A 679 -0.26 27.52 -14.31
CA ASN A 679 0.62 27.21 -15.44
C ASN A 679 1.29 25.83 -15.33
N PHE A 680 0.53 24.85 -14.82
CA PHE A 680 0.87 23.43 -14.81
C PHE A 680 0.09 22.69 -15.91
N THR A 681 0.43 21.42 -16.13
CA THR A 681 -0.33 20.52 -16.99
C THR A 681 -0.62 19.19 -16.28
N ALA A 682 -1.80 18.62 -16.51
CA ALA A 682 -2.14 17.26 -16.10
C ALA A 682 -1.84 16.28 -17.23
N LYS A 683 -1.38 15.07 -16.89
CA LYS A 683 -1.35 13.92 -17.80
C LYS A 683 -2.65 13.15 -17.65
N VAL A 684 -3.16 12.59 -18.75
CA VAL A 684 -4.37 11.76 -18.75
C VAL A 684 -4.11 10.52 -19.60
N LEU A 685 -4.35 9.34 -19.04
CA LEU A 685 -4.51 8.10 -19.79
C LEU A 685 -6.00 7.88 -20.01
N LEU A 686 -6.43 7.81 -21.27
CA LEU A 686 -7.74 7.33 -21.67
C LEU A 686 -7.62 5.90 -22.18
N GLN A 687 -8.47 5.04 -21.66
CA GLN A 687 -8.70 3.70 -22.17
C GLN A 687 -10.08 3.67 -22.82
N LEU A 688 -10.11 3.41 -24.12
CA LEU A 688 -11.27 3.56 -24.99
C LEU A 688 -11.82 2.18 -25.39
N PRO A 689 -13.15 1.98 -25.38
CA PRO A 689 -13.79 0.78 -25.87
C PRO A 689 -13.33 0.32 -27.27
N PRO A 690 -13.30 -0.99 -27.54
CA PRO A 690 -12.98 -1.53 -28.87
C PRO A 690 -13.89 -0.93 -29.95
N ASN A 691 -13.30 -0.45 -31.04
CA ASN A 691 -14.01 0.14 -32.19
C ASN A 691 -14.94 1.33 -31.84
N LEU A 692 -14.64 2.09 -30.77
CA LEU A 692 -15.41 3.27 -30.35
C LEU A 692 -15.69 4.26 -31.50
N ASP A 693 -16.96 4.67 -31.63
CA ASP A 693 -17.41 5.73 -32.53
C ASP A 693 -16.89 7.11 -32.06
N ARG A 694 -15.99 7.68 -32.85
CA ARG A 694 -15.37 9.00 -32.58
C ARG A 694 -16.13 10.17 -33.18
N SER A 695 -17.20 9.95 -33.94
CA SER A 695 -18.04 11.04 -34.48
C SER A 695 -18.78 11.78 -33.35
N GLY A 696 -19.08 11.07 -32.26
CA GLY A 696 -19.93 11.58 -31.18
C GLY A 696 -21.42 11.46 -31.50
N ASN A 697 -21.82 10.69 -32.51
CA ASN A 697 -23.20 10.22 -32.65
C ASN A 697 -23.54 9.28 -31.48
N THR A 698 -22.66 8.31 -31.23
CA THR A 698 -22.70 7.48 -30.02
C THR A 698 -22.10 8.26 -28.84
N LYS A 699 -22.71 8.14 -27.65
CA LYS A 699 -22.16 8.62 -26.38
C LYS A 699 -21.72 7.43 -25.53
N TYR A 700 -20.62 7.58 -24.82
CA TYR A 700 -20.06 6.55 -23.95
C TYR A 700 -19.90 7.10 -22.52
N PRO A 701 -20.30 6.34 -21.48
CA PRO A 701 -20.12 6.77 -20.10
C PRO A 701 -18.62 6.82 -19.74
N LEU A 702 -18.28 7.71 -18.80
CA LEU A 702 -16.90 7.94 -18.36
C LEU A 702 -16.77 7.56 -16.88
N LEU A 703 -15.80 6.70 -16.57
CA LEU A 703 -15.37 6.42 -15.21
C LEU A 703 -13.93 6.91 -15.02
N VAL A 704 -13.76 7.86 -14.10
CA VAL A 704 -12.44 8.32 -13.65
C VAL A 704 -11.96 7.42 -12.51
N ASP A 705 -10.76 6.89 -12.64
CA ASP A 705 -10.02 6.14 -11.64
C ASP A 705 -8.96 7.08 -11.03
N VAL A 706 -9.16 7.44 -9.76
CA VAL A 706 -8.28 8.34 -9.03
C VAL A 706 -7.60 7.61 -7.89
N TYR A 707 -6.26 7.75 -7.82
CA TYR A 707 -5.53 7.60 -6.57
C TYR A 707 -5.18 8.96 -5.98
N GLY A 708 -4.35 9.76 -6.66
CA GLY A 708 -4.11 11.17 -6.33
C GLY A 708 -3.28 11.45 -5.06
N GLY A 709 -2.75 10.42 -4.41
CA GLY A 709 -1.83 10.59 -3.27
C GLY A 709 -0.49 11.23 -3.69
N PRO A 710 0.26 11.84 -2.75
CA PRO A 710 1.55 12.48 -3.03
C PRO A 710 2.56 11.51 -3.64
N ASP A 711 3.33 11.97 -4.64
CA ASP A 711 4.35 11.21 -5.40
C ASP A 711 3.82 9.97 -6.15
N SER A 712 2.51 9.74 -6.18
CA SER A 712 1.90 8.70 -7.01
C SER A 712 1.86 9.11 -8.48
N THR A 713 1.97 8.13 -9.39
CA THR A 713 1.87 8.33 -10.84
C THR A 713 0.97 7.23 -11.40
N SER A 714 -0.15 7.62 -12.01
CA SER A 714 -1.21 6.73 -12.52
C SER A 714 -1.19 6.60 -14.04
N VAL A 715 -0.56 7.54 -14.74
CA VAL A 715 -0.42 7.61 -16.19
C VAL A 715 0.98 7.12 -16.56
N LEU A 716 1.09 5.79 -16.70
CA LEU A 716 2.32 5.06 -17.03
C LEU A 716 2.10 4.21 -18.29
N ASP A 717 3.16 4.00 -19.09
CA ASP A 717 3.20 3.03 -20.20
C ASP A 717 3.30 1.57 -19.68
N ARG A 718 2.77 1.27 -18.49
CA ARG A 718 2.81 -0.06 -17.86
C ARG A 718 1.61 -0.89 -18.27
N TRP A 719 1.84 -2.14 -18.68
CA TRP A 719 0.78 -3.05 -19.10
C TRP A 719 0.10 -3.73 -17.91
N MET A 720 -1.23 -3.74 -17.94
CA MET A 720 -2.09 -4.34 -16.92
C MET A 720 -3.39 -4.85 -17.58
N ILE A 721 -4.03 -5.82 -16.93
CA ILE A 721 -5.45 -6.15 -17.12
C ILE A 721 -6.11 -5.89 -15.78
N ASP A 722 -6.98 -4.89 -15.71
CA ASP A 722 -7.68 -4.45 -14.49
C ASP A 722 -9.21 -4.40 -14.70
N TRP A 723 -9.95 -4.03 -13.65
CA TRP A 723 -11.41 -3.87 -13.73
C TRP A 723 -11.81 -2.83 -14.80
N GLY A 724 -11.03 -1.76 -14.94
CA GLY A 724 -11.17 -0.79 -16.02
C GLY A 724 -11.06 -1.45 -17.40
N THR A 725 -10.08 -2.34 -17.61
CA THR A 725 -9.89 -3.08 -18.87
C THR A 725 -11.15 -3.88 -19.25
N TYR A 726 -11.78 -4.54 -18.28
CA TYR A 726 -13.08 -5.21 -18.46
C TYR A 726 -14.20 -4.20 -18.81
N LEU A 727 -14.29 -3.09 -18.09
CA LEU A 727 -15.32 -2.05 -18.32
C LEU A 727 -15.24 -1.45 -19.72
N SER A 728 -14.05 -1.15 -20.25
CA SER A 728 -13.91 -0.65 -21.62
C SER A 728 -14.08 -1.76 -22.67
N SER A 729 -13.50 -2.94 -22.45
CA SER A 729 -13.60 -4.07 -23.38
C SER A 729 -15.06 -4.51 -23.61
N ASN A 730 -15.85 -4.57 -22.54
CA ASN A 730 -17.13 -5.27 -22.57
C ASN A 730 -18.32 -4.48 -22.02
N GLN A 731 -18.14 -3.47 -21.15
CA GLN A 731 -19.24 -2.60 -20.72
C GLN A 731 -19.30 -1.27 -21.49
N SER A 732 -18.41 -1.09 -22.47
CA SER A 732 -18.28 0.12 -23.31
C SER A 732 -18.10 1.42 -22.52
N VAL A 733 -17.51 1.35 -21.33
CA VAL A 733 -17.18 2.52 -20.50
C VAL A 733 -15.81 3.07 -20.91
N ILE A 734 -15.69 4.38 -21.10
CA ILE A 734 -14.37 5.03 -21.20
C ILE A 734 -13.79 5.10 -19.79
N TYR A 735 -12.58 4.60 -19.61
CA TYR A 735 -11.91 4.55 -18.32
C TYR A 735 -10.71 5.50 -18.34
N ALA A 736 -10.55 6.36 -17.33
CA ALA A 736 -9.58 7.45 -17.35
C ALA A 736 -8.76 7.56 -16.05
N LYS A 737 -7.43 7.70 -16.17
CA LYS A 737 -6.50 7.97 -15.05
C LYS A 737 -5.88 9.36 -15.25
N ILE A 738 -5.83 10.20 -14.21
CA ILE A 738 -5.46 11.63 -14.30
C ILE A 738 -4.39 12.00 -13.26
N ASP A 739 -3.20 12.37 -13.74
CA ASP A 739 -2.09 12.85 -12.92
C ASP A 739 -1.97 14.39 -12.99
N GLY A 740 -2.60 15.05 -12.01
CA GLY A 740 -2.53 16.50 -11.78
C GLY A 740 -1.37 16.91 -10.86
N ARG A 741 -1.50 18.05 -10.19
CA ARG A 741 -0.55 18.49 -9.13
C ARG A 741 -0.55 17.48 -7.98
N GLY A 742 0.60 17.32 -7.32
CA GLY A 742 0.81 16.27 -6.32
C GLY A 742 1.34 14.95 -6.86
N SER A 743 1.18 14.68 -8.16
CA SER A 743 1.73 13.46 -8.79
C SER A 743 3.26 13.45 -8.83
N GLY A 744 3.82 12.24 -8.85
CA GLY A 744 5.25 11.98 -8.92
C GLY A 744 5.84 12.19 -10.31
N SER A 745 7.06 11.69 -10.50
CA SER A 745 7.75 11.56 -11.80
C SER A 745 7.89 12.86 -12.65
N ARG A 746 7.58 14.05 -12.11
CA ARG A 746 7.43 15.31 -12.88
C ARG A 746 8.02 16.57 -12.20
N GLY A 747 8.92 16.38 -11.24
CA GLY A 747 9.69 17.43 -10.57
C GLY A 747 8.99 18.11 -9.39
N ASP A 748 9.78 18.54 -8.41
CA ASP A 748 9.37 18.96 -7.07
C ASP A 748 8.34 20.09 -7.06
N LYS A 749 8.35 20.96 -8.07
CA LYS A 749 7.40 22.07 -8.20
C LYS A 749 5.96 21.60 -8.40
N LEU A 750 5.77 20.50 -9.13
CA LEU A 750 4.45 19.89 -9.35
C LEU A 750 4.09 18.96 -8.19
N LEU A 751 5.07 18.21 -7.67
CA LEU A 751 4.93 17.29 -6.56
C LEU A 751 4.55 18.01 -5.25
N HIS A 752 5.37 18.96 -4.79
CA HIS A 752 5.15 19.69 -3.55
C HIS A 752 4.02 20.73 -3.64
N SER A 753 3.32 20.85 -4.77
CA SER A 753 2.20 21.79 -4.93
C SER A 753 1.07 21.55 -3.92
N ILE A 754 0.92 20.34 -3.37
CA ILE A 754 -0.08 19.97 -2.34
C ILE A 754 0.45 20.00 -0.90
N TYR A 755 1.71 20.37 -0.67
CA TYR A 755 2.30 20.42 0.67
C TYR A 755 1.51 21.37 1.60
N LEU A 756 1.28 20.90 2.83
CA LEU A 756 0.43 21.49 3.88
C LEU A 756 -1.07 21.61 3.55
N LYS A 757 -1.55 21.04 2.43
CA LYS A 757 -2.93 21.21 1.94
C LYS A 757 -3.43 20.05 1.05
N LEU A 758 -3.24 18.82 1.52
CA LEU A 758 -3.91 17.63 0.94
C LEU A 758 -5.43 17.88 0.79
N GLY A 759 -6.09 17.26 -0.20
CA GLY A 759 -7.51 17.46 -0.49
C GLY A 759 -7.87 18.77 -1.19
N THR A 760 -6.93 19.42 -1.87
CA THR A 760 -7.18 20.73 -2.51
C THR A 760 -6.86 20.71 -4.00
N LEU A 761 -5.61 20.97 -4.40
CA LEU A 761 -5.24 21.21 -5.79
C LEU A 761 -5.35 19.96 -6.66
N GLU A 762 -5.00 18.79 -6.12
CA GLU A 762 -5.14 17.51 -6.79
C GLU A 762 -6.62 17.16 -7.01
N ILE A 763 -7.49 17.52 -6.06
CA ILE A 763 -8.94 17.30 -6.14
C ILE A 763 -9.56 18.21 -7.20
N THR A 764 -9.18 19.50 -7.21
CA THR A 764 -9.59 20.44 -8.26
C THR A 764 -9.13 19.97 -9.64
N ASP A 765 -7.90 19.45 -9.77
CA ASP A 765 -7.39 18.95 -11.04
C ASP A 765 -8.21 17.77 -11.59
N GLN A 766 -8.71 16.85 -10.74
CA GLN A 766 -9.62 15.79 -11.20
C GLN A 766 -10.90 16.36 -11.84
N VAL A 767 -11.55 17.33 -11.18
CA VAL A 767 -12.79 17.95 -11.66
C VAL A 767 -12.54 18.76 -12.93
N ASP A 768 -11.51 19.62 -12.93
CA ASP A 768 -11.20 20.51 -14.06
C ASP A 768 -10.71 19.76 -15.31
N VAL A 769 -9.96 18.68 -15.16
CA VAL A 769 -9.51 17.87 -16.30
C VAL A 769 -10.65 17.00 -16.82
N THR A 770 -11.50 16.43 -15.96
CA THR A 770 -12.68 15.67 -16.41
C THR A 770 -13.67 16.55 -17.15
N ARG A 771 -13.86 17.80 -16.69
CA ARG A 771 -14.63 18.84 -17.41
C ARG A 771 -14.03 19.14 -18.79
N GLN A 772 -12.70 19.22 -18.90
CA GLN A 772 -12.02 19.40 -20.19
C GLN A 772 -12.13 18.17 -21.10
N LEU A 773 -12.17 16.94 -20.56
CA LEU A 773 -12.43 15.72 -21.33
C LEU A 773 -13.82 15.75 -21.96
N GLN A 774 -14.86 16.00 -21.17
CA GLN A 774 -16.25 16.15 -21.63
C GLN A 774 -16.41 17.24 -22.70
N GLN A 775 -15.62 18.32 -22.62
CA GLN A 775 -15.65 19.41 -23.61
C GLN A 775 -14.86 19.11 -24.89
N LYS A 776 -13.75 18.36 -24.80
CA LYS A 776 -12.86 18.05 -25.93
C LYS A 776 -13.38 16.89 -26.79
N PHE A 777 -14.02 15.90 -26.18
CA PHE A 777 -14.39 14.65 -26.85
C PHE A 777 -15.91 14.50 -26.92
N SER A 778 -16.49 14.77 -28.10
CA SER A 778 -17.93 14.75 -28.35
C SER A 778 -18.63 13.41 -28.07
N PHE A 779 -17.86 12.32 -28.01
CA PHE A 779 -18.32 10.97 -27.70
C PHE A 779 -18.37 10.64 -26.19
N ILE A 780 -17.91 11.53 -25.30
CA ILE A 780 -18.03 11.36 -23.84
C ILE A 780 -19.42 11.83 -23.37
N ASP A 781 -20.07 11.04 -22.51
CA ASP A 781 -21.33 11.40 -21.89
C ASP A 781 -21.15 12.17 -20.56
N ALA A 782 -21.42 13.48 -20.58
CA ALA A 782 -21.38 14.34 -19.39
C ALA A 782 -22.56 14.12 -18.40
N ASN A 783 -23.61 13.39 -18.80
CA ASN A 783 -24.69 12.94 -17.92
C ASN A 783 -24.39 11.57 -17.29
N HIS A 784 -23.50 10.78 -17.90
CA HIS A 784 -23.07 9.47 -17.39
C HIS A 784 -21.57 9.44 -17.08
N THR A 785 -21.11 10.43 -16.31
CA THR A 785 -19.74 10.52 -15.78
C THR A 785 -19.71 10.26 -14.27
N GLY A 786 -18.80 9.39 -13.84
CA GLY A 786 -18.56 9.02 -12.43
C GLY A 786 -17.07 8.95 -12.09
N ILE A 787 -16.77 8.82 -10.79
CA ILE A 787 -15.39 8.71 -10.27
C ILE A 787 -15.30 7.61 -9.20
N TRP A 788 -14.17 6.91 -9.12
CA TRP A 788 -13.91 5.94 -8.06
C TRP A 788 -12.44 5.91 -7.64
N GLY A 789 -12.18 5.34 -6.47
CA GLY A 789 -10.83 5.09 -5.99
C GLY A 789 -10.80 4.36 -4.65
N TRP A 790 -9.58 3.99 -4.24
CA TRP A 790 -9.28 3.22 -3.02
C TRP A 790 -8.28 3.97 -2.14
N SER A 791 -8.42 3.93 -0.80
CA SER A 791 -7.50 4.59 0.14
C SER A 791 -7.49 6.12 -0.05
N TYR A 792 -6.34 6.74 -0.38
CA TYR A 792 -6.28 8.13 -0.84
C TYR A 792 -7.19 8.36 -2.06
N GLY A 793 -7.30 7.38 -2.96
CA GLY A 793 -8.25 7.42 -4.07
C GLY A 793 -9.71 7.45 -3.62
N GLY A 794 -10.04 6.73 -2.55
CA GLY A 794 -11.38 6.72 -1.97
C GLY A 794 -11.73 8.09 -1.38
N TYR A 795 -10.78 8.68 -0.65
CA TYR A 795 -10.82 10.07 -0.20
C TYR A 795 -11.00 11.04 -1.38
N ALA A 796 -10.17 10.91 -2.42
CA ALA A 796 -10.14 11.82 -3.55
C ALA A 796 -11.42 11.77 -4.39
N ALA A 797 -11.97 10.57 -4.65
CA ALA A 797 -13.24 10.40 -5.35
C ALA A 797 -14.41 11.06 -4.59
N ALA A 798 -14.47 10.89 -3.27
CA ALA A 798 -15.50 11.49 -2.42
C ALA A 798 -15.31 13.02 -2.28
N MET A 799 -14.07 13.50 -2.12
CA MET A 799 -13.74 14.93 -2.08
C MET A 799 -14.02 15.63 -3.41
N ALA A 800 -13.73 14.98 -4.55
CA ALA A 800 -14.08 15.50 -5.87
C ALA A 800 -15.60 15.63 -6.03
N LEU A 801 -16.36 14.59 -5.68
CA LEU A 801 -17.82 14.62 -5.72
C LEU A 801 -18.43 15.70 -4.80
N ALA A 802 -17.82 15.94 -3.63
CA ALA A 802 -18.24 16.97 -2.68
C ALA A 802 -17.80 18.40 -3.06
N ASN A 803 -16.81 18.56 -3.94
CA ASN A 803 -16.28 19.86 -4.36
C ASN A 803 -16.65 20.20 -5.83
N ASP A 804 -17.34 19.31 -6.52
CA ASP A 804 -17.82 19.48 -7.89
C ASP A 804 -19.07 20.38 -7.95
N ASP A 805 -18.86 21.68 -7.71
CA ASP A 805 -19.84 22.74 -7.92
C ASP A 805 -20.25 22.85 -9.42
N SER A 806 -19.42 22.32 -10.33
CA SER A 806 -19.65 22.21 -11.79
C SER A 806 -20.59 21.08 -12.24
N GLN A 807 -20.96 20.16 -11.34
CA GLN A 807 -21.75 18.96 -11.64
C GLN A 807 -21.17 18.03 -12.73
N VAL A 808 -19.84 17.96 -12.87
CA VAL A 808 -19.10 17.04 -13.74
C VAL A 808 -19.37 15.57 -13.38
N PHE A 809 -19.51 15.26 -12.09
CA PHE A 809 -19.69 13.89 -11.58
C PHE A 809 -21.11 13.68 -11.04
N ARG A 810 -21.76 12.60 -11.49
CA ARG A 810 -23.11 12.20 -11.00
C ARG A 810 -23.06 11.19 -9.85
N CYS A 811 -22.00 10.39 -9.82
CA CYS A 811 -21.76 9.39 -8.80
C CYS A 811 -20.29 9.27 -8.40
N ALA A 812 -20.06 8.78 -7.18
CA ALA A 812 -18.75 8.29 -6.77
C ALA A 812 -18.82 7.04 -5.90
N ALA A 813 -17.86 6.14 -6.09
CA ALA A 813 -17.59 5.03 -5.17
C ALA A 813 -16.26 5.24 -4.45
N SER A 814 -16.25 4.99 -3.15
CA SER A 814 -15.17 5.34 -2.24
C SER A 814 -14.81 4.10 -1.41
N VAL A 815 -13.67 3.48 -1.72
CA VAL A 815 -13.22 2.22 -1.11
C VAL A 815 -12.13 2.47 -0.08
N ALA A 816 -12.30 1.93 1.12
CA ALA A 816 -11.44 2.11 2.30
C ALA A 816 -10.90 3.55 2.46
N PRO A 817 -11.75 4.60 2.44
CA PRO A 817 -11.28 5.97 2.28
C PRO A 817 -10.71 6.56 3.57
N VAL A 818 -9.65 7.36 3.43
CA VAL A 818 -9.36 8.39 4.43
C VAL A 818 -10.50 9.41 4.39
N THR A 819 -10.93 9.93 5.53
CA THR A 819 -11.97 10.96 5.61
C THR A 819 -11.56 12.16 6.47
N ASP A 820 -10.56 11.93 7.32
CA ASP A 820 -9.96 12.89 8.23
C ASP A 820 -8.49 12.48 8.49
N TRP A 821 -7.57 13.39 8.21
CA TRP A 821 -6.14 13.18 8.37
C TRP A 821 -5.70 13.05 9.83
N SER A 822 -6.49 13.55 10.78
CA SER A 822 -6.23 13.34 12.22
C SER A 822 -6.49 11.90 12.71
N TYR A 823 -7.09 11.04 11.87
CA TYR A 823 -7.30 9.62 12.19
C TYR A 823 -6.39 8.66 11.42
N TYR A 824 -5.56 9.17 10.50
CA TYR A 824 -4.52 8.40 9.80
C TYR A 824 -3.18 8.54 10.55
N ASP A 825 -2.16 7.79 10.15
CA ASP A 825 -0.89 7.69 10.90
C ASP A 825 -0.06 8.99 10.85
N SER A 826 0.87 9.15 11.78
CA SER A 826 1.73 10.32 11.91
C SER A 826 2.85 10.38 10.86
N ILE A 827 3.38 9.25 10.42
CA ILE A 827 4.55 9.18 9.54
C ILE A 827 4.17 9.57 8.11
N TYR A 828 3.05 9.06 7.58
CA TYR A 828 2.46 9.55 6.34
C TYR A 828 1.96 10.98 6.50
N THR A 829 1.07 11.22 7.46
CA THR A 829 0.28 12.46 7.46
C THR A 829 1.16 13.68 7.71
N GLU A 830 2.08 13.61 8.68
CA GLU A 830 2.89 14.78 9.05
C GLU A 830 4.00 15.08 8.02
N ARG A 831 4.41 14.09 7.20
CA ARG A 831 5.28 14.29 6.03
C ARG A 831 4.68 15.31 5.06
N TYR A 832 3.36 15.26 4.84
CA TYR A 832 2.68 16.12 3.87
C TYR A 832 1.91 17.29 4.49
N MET A 833 1.47 17.16 5.75
CA MET A 833 0.61 18.12 6.43
C MET A 833 1.25 18.80 7.65
N SER A 834 2.46 18.38 8.07
CA SER A 834 3.06 18.75 9.36
C SER A 834 2.18 18.35 10.56
N LEU A 835 2.60 18.71 11.78
CA LEU A 835 1.84 18.51 13.01
C LEU A 835 0.47 19.21 12.94
N PRO A 836 -0.63 18.60 13.42
CA PRO A 836 -1.96 19.22 13.44
C PRO A 836 -1.98 20.63 14.05
N LYS A 837 -1.24 20.84 15.15
CA LYS A 837 -1.12 22.14 15.86
C LYS A 837 -0.32 23.21 15.10
N LEU A 838 0.42 22.83 14.05
CA LEU A 838 1.17 23.76 13.21
C LEU A 838 0.47 24.06 11.88
N ASN A 839 -0.56 23.28 11.53
CA ASN A 839 -1.28 23.39 10.27
C ASN A 839 -2.80 23.15 10.44
N GLU A 840 -3.39 23.72 11.49
CA GLU A 840 -4.82 23.53 11.83
C GLU A 840 -5.74 23.83 10.62
N ALA A 841 -5.40 24.86 9.85
CA ALA A 841 -6.13 25.23 8.62
C ALA A 841 -6.00 24.17 7.51
N GLY A 842 -4.84 23.52 7.35
CA GLY A 842 -4.68 22.41 6.40
C GLY A 842 -5.55 21.22 6.77
N TYR A 843 -5.47 20.77 8.04
CA TYR A 843 -6.29 19.65 8.54
C TYR A 843 -7.79 19.95 8.46
N ALA A 844 -8.23 21.16 8.81
CA ALA A 844 -9.64 21.56 8.71
C ALA A 844 -10.16 21.63 7.25
N ASN A 845 -9.35 22.16 6.32
CA ASN A 845 -9.76 22.24 4.91
C ASN A 845 -9.80 20.87 4.22
N SER A 846 -8.96 19.93 4.66
CA SER A 846 -8.83 18.58 4.11
C SER A 846 -9.79 17.55 4.71
N GLN A 847 -10.63 17.95 5.68
CA GLN A 847 -11.59 17.07 6.34
C GLN A 847 -12.81 16.81 5.43
N LEU A 848 -12.97 15.60 4.91
CA LEU A 848 -14.13 15.20 4.10
C LEU A 848 -15.41 15.11 4.93
N THR A 849 -15.30 14.72 6.20
CA THR A 849 -16.46 14.49 7.08
C THR A 849 -17.28 15.76 7.37
N THR A 850 -16.69 16.95 7.29
CA THR A 850 -17.39 18.24 7.41
C THR A 850 -18.07 18.66 6.10
N ARG A 851 -17.59 18.14 4.96
CA ARG A 851 -18.16 18.40 3.62
C ARG A 851 -19.34 17.47 3.28
N ALA A 852 -19.69 16.52 4.15
CA ALA A 852 -20.75 15.52 3.91
C ALA A 852 -22.09 16.11 3.42
N GLN A 853 -22.50 17.29 3.90
CA GLN A 853 -23.71 18.00 3.44
C GLN A 853 -23.71 18.29 1.92
N ARG A 854 -22.54 18.45 1.29
CA ARG A 854 -22.38 18.69 -0.14
C ARG A 854 -22.63 17.45 -1.02
N LEU A 855 -22.67 16.25 -0.43
CA LEU A 855 -23.00 15.01 -1.15
C LEU A 855 -24.51 14.83 -1.34
N ARG A 856 -25.35 15.72 -0.80
CA ARG A 856 -26.82 15.68 -0.97
C ARG A 856 -27.21 15.68 -2.45
N GLY A 857 -27.97 14.66 -2.85
CA GLY A 857 -28.48 14.52 -4.22
C GLY A 857 -27.49 13.92 -5.23
N LYS A 858 -26.24 13.64 -4.82
CA LYS A 858 -25.30 12.84 -5.61
C LYS A 858 -25.50 11.35 -5.30
N LYS A 859 -25.25 10.44 -6.25
CA LYS A 859 -25.22 8.99 -5.96
C LYS A 859 -23.87 8.64 -5.31
N PHE A 860 -23.85 8.34 -4.00
CA PHE A 860 -22.61 7.99 -3.28
C PHE A 860 -22.60 6.54 -2.81
N MET A 861 -21.44 5.90 -2.88
CA MET A 861 -21.18 4.56 -2.35
C MET A 861 -19.89 4.53 -1.51
N LEU A 862 -20.01 3.98 -0.31
CA LEU A 862 -18.93 3.83 0.67
C LEU A 862 -18.68 2.33 0.92
N ILE A 863 -17.43 1.88 0.78
CA ILE A 863 -17.04 0.47 0.93
C ILE A 863 -15.84 0.37 1.87
N HIS A 864 -15.86 -0.53 2.86
CA HIS A 864 -14.74 -0.66 3.82
C HIS A 864 -14.70 -2.05 4.49
N GLY A 865 -13.50 -2.60 4.71
CA GLY A 865 -13.28 -3.76 5.60
C GLY A 865 -13.31 -3.37 7.08
N THR A 866 -13.83 -4.22 7.96
CA THR A 866 -13.93 -3.89 9.41
C THR A 866 -12.65 -4.10 10.19
N LEU A 867 -11.70 -4.88 9.63
CA LEU A 867 -10.39 -5.19 10.23
C LEU A 867 -9.24 -4.49 9.48
N ASP A 868 -9.57 -3.48 8.67
CA ASP A 868 -8.60 -2.57 8.03
C ASP A 868 -7.73 -1.90 9.09
N ASP A 869 -6.47 -2.32 9.14
CA ASP A 869 -5.44 -1.88 10.08
C ASP A 869 -4.58 -0.73 9.54
N ASN A 870 -4.82 -0.29 8.30
CA ASN A 870 -4.19 0.90 7.74
C ASN A 870 -5.16 2.08 7.75
N VAL A 871 -6.12 2.09 6.82
CA VAL A 871 -7.15 3.13 6.77
C VAL A 871 -8.32 2.68 7.64
N HIS A 872 -8.18 2.77 8.94
CA HIS A 872 -9.17 2.30 9.92
C HIS A 872 -10.64 2.52 9.54
N TYR A 873 -11.47 1.49 9.73
CA TYR A 873 -12.95 1.51 9.58
C TYR A 873 -13.64 2.67 10.34
N GLN A 874 -12.97 3.23 11.36
CA GLN A 874 -13.28 4.52 11.99
C GLN A 874 -13.60 5.63 10.98
N GLN A 875 -12.83 5.73 9.89
CA GLN A 875 -12.95 6.75 8.84
C GLN A 875 -14.33 6.68 8.17
N ALA A 876 -14.67 5.55 7.57
CA ALA A 876 -15.98 5.33 6.94
C ALA A 876 -17.14 5.56 7.92
N MET A 877 -17.05 5.04 9.16
CA MET A 877 -18.14 5.19 10.13
C MET A 877 -18.37 6.63 10.61
N ILE A 878 -17.35 7.49 10.62
CA ILE A 878 -17.53 8.92 10.95
C ILE A 878 -18.14 9.68 9.78
N LEU A 879 -17.77 9.34 8.53
CA LEU A 879 -18.43 9.90 7.34
C LEU A 879 -19.90 9.46 7.23
N ALA A 880 -20.18 8.16 7.40
CA ALA A 880 -21.53 7.58 7.43
C ALA A 880 -22.42 8.29 8.46
N LYS A 881 -21.94 8.38 9.71
CA LYS A 881 -22.62 9.09 10.81
C LYS A 881 -22.96 10.54 10.50
N ASN A 882 -22.13 11.25 9.72
CA ASN A 882 -22.43 12.62 9.30
C ASN A 882 -23.45 12.66 8.15
N LEU A 883 -23.39 11.75 7.18
CA LEU A 883 -24.41 11.60 6.13
C LEU A 883 -25.80 11.28 6.71
N GLU A 884 -25.86 10.33 7.65
CA GLU A 884 -27.05 9.96 8.43
C GLU A 884 -27.63 11.17 9.18
N ARG A 885 -26.79 11.91 9.93
CA ARG A 885 -27.19 13.10 10.69
C ARG A 885 -27.72 14.23 9.82
N PHE A 886 -27.30 14.30 8.57
CA PHE A 886 -27.81 15.27 7.61
C PHE A 886 -29.04 14.76 6.84
N ASP A 887 -29.51 13.53 7.03
CA ASP A 887 -30.54 12.92 6.16
C ASP A 887 -30.11 12.97 4.68
N ILE A 888 -29.01 12.26 4.38
CA ILE A 888 -28.47 12.07 3.03
C ILE A 888 -28.36 10.57 2.76
N LEU A 889 -29.05 10.10 1.71
CA LEU A 889 -29.01 8.70 1.28
C LEU A 889 -27.68 8.39 0.56
N PHE A 890 -27.07 7.28 0.96
CA PHE A 890 -25.87 6.69 0.34
C PHE A 890 -25.98 5.16 0.39
N LYS A 891 -25.16 4.45 -0.40
CA LYS A 891 -25.01 2.99 -0.30
C LYS A 891 -23.77 2.69 0.54
N GLN A 892 -23.86 1.80 1.53
CA GLN A 892 -22.72 1.31 2.27
C GLN A 892 -22.56 -0.20 2.08
N ILE A 893 -21.31 -0.66 1.94
CA ILE A 893 -20.94 -2.07 2.08
C ILE A 893 -19.78 -2.16 3.08
N SER A 894 -20.01 -2.92 4.16
CA SER A 894 -18.97 -3.24 5.13
C SER A 894 -18.61 -4.70 5.00
N TYR A 895 -17.33 -5.01 4.82
CA TYR A 895 -16.83 -6.38 4.75
C TYR A 895 -16.28 -6.79 6.12
N THR A 896 -16.95 -7.75 6.75
CA THR A 896 -16.55 -8.30 8.04
C THR A 896 -15.16 -8.94 7.93
N ASP A 897 -14.27 -8.56 8.83
CA ASP A 897 -12.91 -9.08 9.05
C ASP A 897 -11.92 -9.04 7.87
N GLU A 898 -12.31 -8.43 6.74
CA GLU A 898 -11.36 -8.08 5.69
C GLU A 898 -10.44 -6.92 6.11
N ASP A 899 -9.17 -7.01 5.70
CA ASP A 899 -8.17 -5.94 5.80
C ASP A 899 -8.29 -4.90 4.67
N HIS A 900 -7.34 -3.96 4.61
CA HIS A 900 -7.30 -2.89 3.62
C HIS A 900 -7.36 -3.34 2.15
N SER A 901 -6.99 -4.59 1.85
CA SER A 901 -6.89 -5.15 0.49
C SER A 901 -8.19 -5.77 -0.05
N LEU A 902 -9.18 -6.02 0.83
CA LEU A 902 -10.45 -6.69 0.51
C LEU A 902 -10.28 -7.94 -0.38
N ALA A 903 -9.22 -8.71 -0.13
CA ALA A 903 -8.73 -9.73 -1.05
C ALA A 903 -9.65 -10.94 -1.21
N SER A 904 -10.33 -11.40 -0.15
CA SER A 904 -11.21 -12.57 -0.24
C SER A 904 -12.55 -12.23 -0.91
N VAL A 905 -13.03 -11.00 -0.67
CA VAL A 905 -14.34 -10.52 -1.13
C VAL A 905 -14.34 -9.89 -2.53
N ARG A 906 -13.20 -9.91 -3.25
CA ARG A 906 -13.04 -9.29 -4.58
C ARG A 906 -14.19 -9.54 -5.57
N PRO A 907 -14.76 -10.76 -5.71
CA PRO A 907 -15.89 -10.97 -6.61
C PRO A 907 -17.13 -10.14 -6.21
N HIS A 908 -17.48 -10.14 -4.92
CA HIS A 908 -18.60 -9.35 -4.41
C HIS A 908 -18.33 -7.84 -4.52
N LEU A 909 -17.09 -7.41 -4.29
CA LEU A 909 -16.66 -6.02 -4.47
C LEU A 909 -16.90 -5.53 -5.90
N TYR A 910 -16.34 -6.19 -6.90
CA TYR A 910 -16.48 -5.74 -8.28
C TYR A 910 -17.89 -5.92 -8.84
N HIS A 911 -18.64 -6.96 -8.45
CA HIS A 911 -20.08 -7.05 -8.79
C HIS A 911 -20.91 -5.93 -8.16
N SER A 912 -20.56 -5.49 -6.95
CA SER A 912 -21.22 -4.36 -6.28
C SER A 912 -20.91 -3.02 -6.95
N LEU A 913 -19.66 -2.82 -7.39
CA LEU A 913 -19.23 -1.66 -8.17
C LEU A 913 -19.89 -1.64 -9.56
N ASP A 914 -19.89 -2.76 -10.29
CA ASP A 914 -20.62 -2.93 -11.57
C ASP A 914 -22.09 -2.52 -11.42
N ARG A 915 -22.78 -3.02 -10.39
CA ARG A 915 -24.19 -2.68 -10.16
C ARG A 915 -24.40 -1.22 -9.77
N PHE A 916 -23.48 -0.61 -9.03
CA PHE A 916 -23.54 0.80 -8.66
C PHE A 916 -23.32 1.73 -9.86
N PHE A 917 -22.28 1.48 -10.66
CA PHE A 917 -22.00 2.28 -11.85
C PHE A 917 -22.98 1.99 -12.99
N GLY A 918 -23.52 0.78 -13.11
CA GLY A 918 -24.64 0.49 -14.00
C GLY A 918 -25.89 1.33 -13.70
N ASP A 919 -26.25 1.45 -12.41
CA ASP A 919 -27.30 2.36 -11.93
C ASP A 919 -26.94 3.85 -12.12
N CYS A 920 -25.65 4.22 -12.08
CA CYS A 920 -25.21 5.59 -12.37
C CYS A 920 -25.26 5.94 -13.88
N PHE A 921 -24.92 4.99 -14.75
CA PHE A 921 -24.75 5.20 -16.19
C PHE A 921 -25.96 4.76 -17.04
N GLY A 922 -27.08 4.39 -16.41
CA GLY A 922 -28.23 3.77 -17.09
C GLY A 922 -27.98 2.37 -17.66
N ASN A 923 -26.76 1.84 -17.54
CA ASN A 923 -26.30 0.63 -18.22
C ASN A 923 -26.98 -0.64 -17.66
N LYS A 924 -28.04 -1.05 -18.37
CA LYS A 924 -28.84 -2.25 -18.11
C LYS A 924 -28.01 -3.54 -18.08
N ARG A 925 -26.91 -3.63 -18.86
CA ARG A 925 -26.03 -4.81 -18.92
C ARG A 925 -25.23 -4.97 -17.62
N MET A 926 -24.59 -3.90 -17.15
CA MET A 926 -23.89 -3.87 -15.85
C MET A 926 -24.83 -4.18 -14.67
N MET A 927 -26.09 -3.73 -14.72
CA MET A 927 -27.08 -4.03 -13.66
C MET A 927 -27.60 -5.47 -13.66
N SER A 928 -27.56 -6.18 -14.79
CA SER A 928 -28.23 -7.48 -14.96
C SER A 928 -27.42 -8.71 -14.51
N ARG A 929 -26.09 -8.60 -14.47
CA ARG A 929 -25.16 -9.75 -14.34
C ARG A 929 -25.11 -10.47 -12.98
N TRP A 930 -25.93 -10.08 -12.00
CA TRP A 930 -26.08 -10.81 -10.72
C TRP A 930 -27.23 -11.86 -10.75
N ASN A 931 -28.01 -11.95 -11.82
CA ASN A 931 -28.99 -13.03 -12.01
C ASN A 931 -28.29 -14.33 -12.41
N GLY A 932 -27.67 -15.01 -11.43
CA GLY A 932 -26.74 -16.11 -11.64
C GLY A 932 -27.26 -17.28 -12.48
N LYS A 933 -26.39 -17.74 -13.38
CA LYS A 933 -26.39 -19.02 -14.07
C LYS A 933 -24.95 -19.51 -14.16
#